data_AF-A0A329KV27-F1
#
_entry.id   AF-A0A329KV27-F1
#
_cell.length_a   1.000
_cell.length_b   1.000
_cell.length_c   1.000
_cell.angle_alpha   90.00
_cell.angle_beta   90.00
_cell.angle_gamma   90.00
#
_symmetry.space_group_name_H-M   'P 1'
#
loop_
_entity.id
_entity.type
_entity.pdbx_description
1 polymer ?
#
loop_
_entity_poly.entity_id
_entity_poly.type
_entity_poly.pdbx_seq_one_letter_code
_entity_poly.pdbx_strand_id
1 'polypeptide(L)'
;MKIPGVSSVVAGVAGGAAQVVRAGVSTAAGAAGALQTLASPVTDLAGPVIQSVAQTTGRAIGLDGSSGGSPAAILPPVRWHSGHRVHLDLDPLLPFPRWGEYAAVVEEPVRRIPGVAKAHVEGALGRLVVELADDADGDAVLDEVRATVSSIAADITWSKSEPQLPSAPFADPGNPLAILVPLTAAAMDLVAVSAAVTGWVTRLPAAPKTTRAAAALINHQPRMVSILEARLGRVGTDIALAATTAAAYGLTQTVGTPLLDLVQRSLQVSEASAHRRVWQDREPQLASPDRPQAPVVPVISSAKSELPRHSWAAAAAGEASHVVVGGTIDAAMDKAKGSMAGPVESYVDSAANGSLIAAVSALVAGGGTEDAAAAIEAGVPRAAHMGRQAFAAILGRGLAHSGQLVLDPGALRRLDRVKVVVIDGAALRGDHRAVLRVRGDAPGWDDDRVYEVADALLHGEEAPEPDPDELPATGARLRWVRTQGSSATPAQGLESADLIVDGECVGSVDVGWEVDPYAIPLFQTANRTGARVVLRHVAGTEDLTASVGTTHPPGTPLLNVVRDLRADRGPVLLITALHRDFASTDTLAALAIADVGVALDDPRAATAWTADIITGTDLADAVRILSAIPVARSASESAVHLAQGGTTLAGLLLVTGEEEASTSPVSFRRWLNPVNAAAATALVTGTFSAARVLRLPDPTPQPLTAWHALDPEIVYSRLAGGARPMAVETEPSWRRRLDDLSYSPALQPLRKPLHNAVRLASATRTELADPLTPILAVGAAASAIVGSNIDALLVAGVMTVNAITGGAQRLRAESAAAELFAEQDQLVRRVVVPAVATTRRRLEAARHATRTATVSAKSLRPGDVIDLAAPEVVPADARLLIAEDLEVDESLLTGESLPVDKQVDPVAVNDPDRASMLFEGSTIVAGHARAIVVATGVGTAAHRAISAVADVETAAGIQ
;
A
#
# COMPACT_ATOMS: atom_id res chain seq x y z
N MET A 1 -10.23 -23.56 13.67
CA MET A 1 -9.42 -24.78 13.88
C MET A 1 -8.75 -24.75 15.25
N LYS A 2 -8.78 -25.87 15.98
CA LYS A 2 -7.85 -26.12 17.10
C LYS A 2 -6.47 -26.34 16.48
N ILE A 3 -5.53 -25.44 16.73
CA ILE A 3 -4.12 -25.68 16.39
C ILE A 3 -3.63 -26.77 17.34
N PRO A 4 -3.22 -27.96 16.87
CA PRO A 4 -2.61 -28.97 17.72
C PRO A 4 -1.37 -28.34 18.37
N GLY A 5 -1.36 -28.22 19.70
CA GLY A 5 -0.25 -27.64 20.46
C GLY A 5 -0.48 -26.25 21.07
N VAL A 6 -1.47 -25.45 20.63
CA VAL A 6 -1.69 -24.10 21.22
C VAL A 6 -2.50 -24.16 22.52
N SER A 7 -3.44 -25.10 22.64
CA SER A 7 -4.17 -25.32 23.90
C SER A 7 -3.26 -25.85 25.02
N SER A 8 -2.22 -26.62 24.69
CA SER A 8 -1.21 -27.06 25.67
C SER A 8 -0.22 -25.95 26.05
N VAL A 9 0.10 -25.02 25.14
CA VAL A 9 0.96 -23.86 25.43
C VAL A 9 0.25 -22.84 26.31
N VAL A 10 -1.02 -22.51 26.04
CA VAL A 10 -1.79 -21.58 26.90
C VAL A 10 -2.14 -22.21 28.26
N ALA A 11 -2.42 -23.52 28.31
CA ALA A 11 -2.62 -24.23 29.58
C ALA A 11 -1.31 -24.39 30.38
N GLY A 12 -0.18 -24.57 29.70
CA GLY A 12 1.15 -24.64 30.33
C GLY A 12 1.62 -23.32 30.94
N VAL A 13 1.31 -22.18 30.30
CA VAL A 13 1.65 -20.84 30.82
C VAL A 13 0.86 -20.48 32.08
N ALA A 14 -0.43 -20.87 32.16
CA ALA A 14 -1.25 -20.68 33.37
C ALA A 14 -0.86 -21.65 34.51
N GLY A 15 -0.43 -22.88 34.17
CA GLY A 15 0.02 -23.88 35.15
C GLY A 15 1.41 -23.62 35.73
N GLY A 16 2.36 -23.15 34.89
CA GLY A 16 3.74 -22.88 35.28
C GLY A 16 3.89 -21.72 36.26
N ALA A 17 3.12 -20.63 36.07
CA ALA A 17 3.12 -19.50 36.99
C ALA A 17 2.63 -19.86 38.40
N ALA A 18 1.69 -20.82 38.52
CA ALA A 18 1.18 -21.28 39.81
C ALA A 18 2.14 -22.25 40.54
N GLN A 19 2.99 -22.98 39.80
CA GLN A 19 4.00 -23.88 40.38
C GLN A 19 5.25 -23.15 40.86
N VAL A 20 5.67 -22.09 40.18
CA VAL A 20 6.85 -21.27 40.58
C VAL A 20 6.61 -20.54 41.92
N VAL A 21 5.37 -20.16 42.23
CA VAL A 21 5.01 -19.56 43.53
C VAL A 21 5.07 -20.59 44.68
N ARG A 22 5.04 -21.90 44.40
CA ARG A 22 5.00 -22.94 45.43
C ARG A 22 6.34 -23.62 45.72
N ALA A 23 7.34 -23.50 44.84
CA ALA A 23 8.66 -24.10 45.01
C ALA A 23 9.69 -23.18 45.72
N GLY A 24 9.32 -21.93 46.02
CA GLY A 24 10.20 -20.92 46.62
C GLY A 24 10.42 -21.02 48.13
N VAL A 25 10.57 -22.22 48.70
CA VAL A 25 11.08 -22.41 50.07
C VAL A 25 12.03 -23.61 50.09
N SER A 26 13.34 -23.34 49.98
CA SER A 26 14.44 -23.95 50.76
C SER A 26 15.74 -24.24 49.96
N THR A 27 16.84 -23.74 50.54
CA THR A 27 18.27 -24.08 50.37
C THR A 27 19.09 -23.52 49.20
N ALA A 28 20.28 -23.01 49.57
CA ALA A 28 21.24 -22.26 48.76
C ALA A 28 22.09 -23.09 47.77
N ALA A 29 21.73 -24.36 47.51
CA ALA A 29 22.37 -25.18 46.47
C ALA A 29 21.73 -24.96 45.07
N GLY A 30 20.70 -24.11 44.97
CA GLY A 30 19.86 -23.94 43.80
C GLY A 30 20.34 -22.97 42.72
N ALA A 31 21.52 -22.34 42.80
CA ALA A 31 21.92 -21.36 41.77
C ALA A 31 22.11 -21.99 40.38
N ALA A 32 22.62 -23.23 40.30
CA ALA A 32 22.70 -23.99 39.06
C ALA A 32 21.34 -24.55 38.61
N GLY A 33 20.49 -24.96 39.56
CA GLY A 33 19.13 -25.45 39.30
C GLY A 33 18.16 -24.34 38.86
N ALA A 34 18.31 -23.12 39.39
CA ALA A 34 17.52 -21.93 39.04
C ALA A 34 17.77 -21.48 37.60
N LEU A 35 19.05 -21.53 37.16
CA LEU A 35 19.44 -21.31 35.76
C LEU A 35 18.82 -22.36 34.82
N GLN A 36 18.71 -23.61 35.27
CA GLN A 36 18.13 -24.70 34.49
C GLN A 36 16.59 -24.64 34.46
N THR A 37 15.95 -24.20 35.54
CA THR A 37 14.49 -23.96 35.58
C THR A 37 14.05 -22.71 34.80
N LEU A 38 14.93 -21.72 34.61
CA LEU A 38 14.68 -20.56 33.74
C LEU A 38 14.95 -20.84 32.25
N ALA A 39 15.78 -21.84 31.93
CA ALA A 39 16.04 -22.30 30.57
C ALA A 39 14.94 -23.23 30.02
N SER A 40 14.32 -24.06 30.88
CA SER A 40 13.29 -25.03 30.47
C SER A 40 12.06 -24.44 29.75
N PRO A 41 11.52 -23.26 30.11
CA PRO A 41 10.38 -22.67 29.40
C PRO A 41 10.78 -22.17 28.01
N VAL A 42 12.03 -21.72 27.85
CA VAL A 42 12.57 -21.25 26.56
C VAL A 42 12.74 -22.40 25.59
N THR A 43 13.22 -23.56 26.07
CA THR A 43 13.31 -24.78 25.25
C THR A 43 11.96 -25.40 24.94
N ASP A 44 10.98 -25.33 25.85
CA ASP A 44 9.62 -25.85 25.62
C ASP A 44 8.78 -24.94 24.71
N LEU A 45 8.99 -23.61 24.75
CA LEU A 45 8.35 -22.64 23.85
C LEU A 45 8.98 -22.62 22.46
N ALA A 46 10.31 -22.78 22.35
CA ALA A 46 11.00 -22.80 21.08
C ALA A 46 10.97 -24.19 20.42
N GLY A 47 10.87 -25.27 21.19
CA GLY A 47 10.92 -26.67 20.71
C GLY A 47 9.97 -26.98 19.56
N PRO A 48 8.66 -26.69 19.67
CA PRO A 48 7.71 -26.94 18.59
C PRO A 48 7.98 -26.12 17.32
N VAL A 49 8.47 -24.88 17.46
CA VAL A 49 8.80 -24.01 16.31
C VAL A 49 10.11 -24.44 15.68
N ILE A 50 11.14 -24.77 16.46
CA ILE A 50 12.39 -25.35 15.99
C ILE A 50 12.14 -26.69 15.30
N GLN A 51 11.22 -27.51 15.81
CA GLN A 51 10.86 -28.80 15.21
C GLN A 51 10.03 -28.62 13.93
N SER A 52 9.08 -27.67 13.90
CA SER A 52 8.37 -27.28 12.68
C SER A 52 9.32 -26.74 11.61
N VAL A 53 10.28 -25.89 12.00
CA VAL A 53 11.31 -25.29 11.13
C VAL A 53 12.33 -26.34 10.71
N ALA A 54 12.73 -27.27 11.58
CA ALA A 54 13.62 -28.38 11.22
C ALA A 54 12.94 -29.35 10.26
N GLN A 55 11.63 -29.61 10.41
CA GLN A 55 10.86 -30.45 9.49
C GLN A 55 10.60 -29.78 8.13
N THR A 56 10.44 -28.45 8.08
CA THR A 56 10.25 -27.71 6.81
C THR A 56 11.57 -27.35 6.13
N THR A 57 12.59 -26.93 6.89
CA THR A 57 13.90 -26.50 6.37
C THR A 57 14.88 -27.66 6.22
N GLY A 58 14.88 -28.65 7.12
CA GLY A 58 15.77 -29.82 7.04
C GLY A 58 15.50 -30.71 5.82
N ARG A 59 14.24 -30.75 5.36
CA ARG A 59 13.85 -31.45 4.13
C ARG A 59 14.14 -30.64 2.85
N ALA A 60 14.20 -29.32 2.93
CA ALA A 60 14.50 -28.45 1.79
C ALA A 60 16.01 -28.33 1.49
N ILE A 61 16.87 -28.59 2.48
CA ILE A 61 18.35 -28.47 2.34
C ILE A 61 19.03 -29.85 2.22
N GLY A 62 18.27 -30.96 2.22
CA GLY A 62 18.83 -32.30 2.02
C GLY A 62 19.86 -32.72 3.08
N LEU A 63 19.70 -32.27 4.32
CA LEU A 63 20.64 -32.59 5.42
C LEU A 63 20.30 -33.87 6.21
N ASP A 64 19.28 -34.63 5.79
CA ASP A 64 19.09 -36.00 6.27
C ASP A 64 19.72 -37.01 5.30
N GLY A 65 21.05 -37.05 5.31
CA GLY A 65 21.81 -38.19 4.82
C GLY A 65 21.63 -39.38 5.75
N SER A 66 20.43 -39.99 5.75
CA SER A 66 20.25 -41.31 6.36
C SER A 66 20.97 -42.34 5.49
N SER A 67 22.10 -42.83 6.01
CA SER A 67 22.86 -43.92 5.44
C SER A 67 22.09 -45.23 5.63
N GLY A 68 21.34 -45.62 4.61
CA GLY A 68 20.88 -47.01 4.41
C GLY A 68 19.36 -47.20 4.44
N GLY A 69 18.79 -47.50 3.27
CA GLY A 69 17.38 -47.85 3.07
C GLY A 69 16.77 -47.02 1.94
N SER A 70 15.87 -47.60 1.13
CA SER A 70 15.24 -46.97 -0.05
C SER A 70 14.95 -45.48 0.09
N PRO A 71 15.09 -44.66 -0.98
CA PRO A 71 14.74 -43.25 -0.93
C PRO A 71 13.29 -43.12 -0.43
N ALA A 72 13.12 -42.53 0.75
CA ALA A 72 11.78 -42.28 1.29
C ALA A 72 11.03 -41.38 0.31
N ALA A 73 9.80 -41.75 -0.04
CA ALA A 73 8.97 -40.93 -0.92
C ALA A 73 8.82 -39.53 -0.30
N ILE A 74 9.28 -38.51 -1.02
CA ILE A 74 9.08 -37.11 -0.63
C ILE A 74 7.58 -36.85 -0.79
N LEU A 75 6.89 -36.50 0.30
CA LEU A 75 5.48 -36.12 0.27
C LEU A 75 5.38 -34.59 0.10
N PRO A 76 4.44 -34.07 -0.69
CA PRO A 76 4.30 -32.63 -0.87
C PRO A 76 3.91 -31.99 0.47
N PRO A 77 4.62 -30.94 0.92
CA PRO A 77 4.27 -30.25 2.15
C PRO A 77 3.01 -29.41 1.96
N VAL A 78 2.17 -29.36 3.00
CA VAL A 78 1.01 -28.46 3.05
C VAL A 78 1.51 -27.05 3.34
N ARG A 79 1.28 -26.11 2.41
CA ARG A 79 1.65 -24.69 2.57
C ARG A 79 0.55 -23.89 3.22
N TRP A 80 -0.69 -24.21 2.91
CA TRP A 80 -1.84 -23.53 3.45
C TRP A 80 -3.04 -24.46 3.55
N HIS A 81 -3.88 -24.21 4.55
CA HIS A 81 -5.13 -24.92 4.76
C HIS A 81 -6.14 -24.00 5.47
N SER A 82 -7.36 -23.96 4.94
CA SER A 82 -8.47 -23.19 5.50
C SER A 82 -9.80 -23.86 5.16
N GLY A 83 -10.53 -24.31 6.19
CA GLY A 83 -11.80 -25.01 5.99
C GLY A 83 -11.59 -26.27 5.14
N HIS A 84 -12.27 -26.35 4.00
CA HIS A 84 -12.17 -27.47 3.07
C HIS A 84 -11.07 -27.28 2.01
N ARG A 85 -10.35 -26.16 2.00
CA ARG A 85 -9.36 -25.86 0.96
C ARG A 85 -7.93 -26.04 1.46
N VAL A 86 -7.09 -26.70 0.66
CA VAL A 86 -5.71 -27.07 0.98
C VAL A 86 -4.78 -26.72 -0.18
N HIS A 87 -3.62 -26.15 0.10
CA HIS A 87 -2.55 -25.92 -0.87
C HIS A 87 -1.37 -26.83 -0.56
N LEU A 88 -1.01 -27.67 -1.53
CA LEU A 88 0.13 -28.56 -1.51
C LEU A 88 1.25 -28.00 -2.39
N ASP A 89 2.47 -27.98 -1.86
CA ASP A 89 3.65 -27.53 -2.62
C ASP A 89 4.13 -28.62 -3.59
N LEU A 90 4.25 -28.27 -4.87
CA LEU A 90 4.75 -29.19 -5.89
C LEU A 90 6.25 -29.02 -6.14
N ASP A 91 6.88 -27.94 -5.68
CA ASP A 91 8.30 -27.65 -5.88
C ASP A 91 9.23 -28.82 -5.48
N PRO A 92 9.03 -29.51 -4.34
CA PRO A 92 9.91 -30.61 -3.94
C PRO A 92 9.82 -31.85 -4.83
N LEU A 93 8.82 -31.91 -5.72
CA LEU A 93 8.42 -33.11 -6.43
C LEU A 93 8.54 -32.98 -7.95
N LEU A 94 8.19 -31.81 -8.50
CA LEU A 94 8.14 -31.58 -9.94
C LEU A 94 9.13 -30.50 -10.36
N PRO A 95 9.92 -30.72 -11.43
CA PRO A 95 10.88 -29.74 -11.90
C PRO A 95 10.17 -28.48 -12.42
N PHE A 96 10.49 -27.34 -11.83
CA PHE A 96 10.20 -26.00 -12.36
C PHE A 96 10.88 -25.83 -13.75
N PRO A 97 10.29 -25.12 -14.75
CA PRO A 97 9.05 -24.31 -14.77
C PRO A 97 7.81 -24.97 -15.38
N ARG A 98 7.81 -26.29 -15.60
CA ARG A 98 6.81 -26.95 -16.45
C ARG A 98 5.56 -27.43 -15.69
N TRP A 99 5.24 -26.85 -14.54
CA TRP A 99 4.09 -27.26 -13.72
C TRP A 99 2.77 -27.23 -14.49
N GLY A 100 2.56 -26.18 -15.30
CA GLY A 100 1.37 -26.07 -16.15
C GLY A 100 1.23 -27.18 -17.20
N GLU A 101 2.34 -27.75 -17.67
CA GLU A 101 2.28 -28.88 -18.61
C GLU A 101 1.92 -30.19 -17.92
N TYR A 102 2.30 -30.34 -16.65
CA TYR A 102 1.96 -31.50 -15.82
C TYR A 102 0.65 -31.31 -15.05
N ALA A 103 0.01 -30.14 -15.13
CA ALA A 103 -1.23 -29.81 -14.42
C ALA A 103 -2.32 -30.85 -14.69
N ALA A 104 -2.63 -31.12 -15.96
CA ALA A 104 -3.63 -32.14 -16.32
C ALA A 104 -3.26 -33.55 -15.82
N VAL A 105 -1.97 -33.88 -15.75
CA VAL A 105 -1.47 -35.19 -15.30
C VAL A 105 -1.61 -35.35 -13.78
N VAL A 106 -1.50 -34.25 -13.03
CA VAL A 106 -1.64 -34.25 -11.56
C VAL A 106 -3.09 -34.09 -11.13
N GLU A 107 -3.83 -33.16 -11.74
CA GLU A 107 -5.19 -32.82 -11.33
C GLU A 107 -6.18 -33.94 -11.56
N GLU A 108 -6.08 -34.62 -12.70
CA GLU A 108 -7.08 -35.60 -13.11
C GLU A 108 -7.10 -36.85 -12.18
N PRO A 109 -5.96 -37.44 -11.79
CA PRO A 109 -5.94 -38.47 -10.75
C PRO A 109 -6.43 -37.97 -9.38
N VAL A 110 -6.06 -36.74 -8.99
CA VAL A 110 -6.46 -36.17 -7.70
C VAL A 110 -7.97 -35.91 -7.64
N ARG A 111 -8.59 -35.45 -8.74
CA ARG A 111 -10.04 -35.26 -8.87
C ARG A 111 -10.83 -36.57 -8.74
N ARG A 112 -10.22 -37.73 -8.95
CA ARG A 112 -10.88 -39.05 -8.82
C ARG A 112 -10.88 -39.59 -7.40
N ILE A 113 -10.12 -38.99 -6.48
CA ILE A 113 -10.06 -39.42 -5.08
C ILE A 113 -11.40 -39.10 -4.41
N PRO A 114 -12.08 -40.08 -3.77
CA PRO A 114 -13.31 -39.84 -3.04
C PRO A 114 -13.12 -38.78 -1.95
N GLY A 115 -13.98 -37.77 -1.92
CA GLY A 115 -13.89 -36.66 -0.96
C GLY A 115 -13.13 -35.43 -1.46
N VAL A 116 -12.59 -35.45 -2.68
CA VAL A 116 -12.10 -34.25 -3.38
C VAL A 116 -13.23 -33.65 -4.23
N ALA A 117 -13.63 -32.41 -3.92
CA ALA A 117 -14.63 -31.67 -4.69
C ALA A 117 -14.03 -31.00 -5.92
N LYS A 118 -12.87 -30.36 -5.78
CA LYS A 118 -12.11 -29.75 -6.89
C LYS A 118 -10.61 -29.91 -6.65
N ALA A 119 -9.85 -30.01 -7.74
CA ALA A 119 -8.40 -29.94 -7.71
C ALA A 119 -7.89 -29.23 -8.97
N HIS A 120 -6.93 -28.32 -8.77
CA HIS A 120 -6.34 -27.48 -9.81
C HIS A 120 -4.90 -27.12 -9.46
N VAL A 121 -4.00 -27.09 -10.44
CA VAL A 121 -2.63 -26.64 -10.26
C VAL A 121 -2.56 -25.15 -10.57
N GLU A 122 -2.33 -24.33 -9.53
CA GLU A 122 -2.00 -22.93 -9.68
C GLU A 122 -0.55 -22.82 -10.14
N GLY A 123 -0.38 -22.75 -11.46
CA GLY A 123 0.92 -22.82 -12.12
C GLY A 123 1.84 -21.69 -11.69
N ALA A 124 1.33 -20.47 -11.51
CA ALA A 124 2.17 -19.37 -11.06
C ALA A 124 2.74 -19.61 -9.66
N LEU A 125 2.00 -20.25 -8.75
CA LEU A 125 2.45 -20.50 -7.38
C LEU A 125 3.22 -21.82 -7.20
N GLY A 126 3.19 -22.73 -8.18
CA GLY A 126 3.73 -24.10 -8.01
C GLY A 126 2.90 -24.95 -7.04
N ARG A 127 1.61 -24.65 -6.87
CA ARG A 127 0.76 -25.26 -5.85
C ARG A 127 -0.37 -26.07 -6.45
N LEU A 128 -0.61 -27.25 -5.89
CA LEU A 128 -1.87 -27.97 -6.09
C LEU A 128 -2.88 -27.47 -5.06
N VAL A 129 -3.93 -26.82 -5.55
CA VAL A 129 -5.07 -26.37 -4.75
C VAL A 129 -6.14 -27.46 -4.77
N VAL A 130 -6.50 -27.95 -3.60
CA VAL A 130 -7.49 -29.02 -3.42
C VAL A 130 -8.62 -28.49 -2.55
N GLU A 131 -9.85 -28.62 -3.04
CA GLU A 131 -11.07 -28.36 -2.30
C GLU A 131 -11.70 -29.72 -1.93
N LEU A 132 -11.84 -29.96 -0.64
CA LEU A 132 -12.42 -31.17 -0.05
C LEU A 132 -13.95 -31.03 -0.01
N ALA A 133 -14.66 -32.17 -0.08
CA ALA A 133 -16.11 -32.19 0.11
C ALA A 133 -16.48 -31.91 1.58
N ASP A 134 -17.70 -31.39 1.80
CA ASP A 134 -18.19 -30.98 3.13
C ASP A 134 -18.27 -32.15 4.14
N ASP A 135 -18.48 -33.38 3.65
CA ASP A 135 -18.66 -34.61 4.43
C ASP A 135 -17.42 -35.52 4.47
N ALA A 136 -16.30 -35.09 3.87
CA ALA A 136 -15.08 -35.88 3.76
C ALA A 136 -14.23 -35.85 5.05
N ASP A 137 -13.56 -36.97 5.34
CA ASP A 137 -12.49 -37.01 6.35
C ASP A 137 -11.23 -36.33 5.77
N GLY A 138 -11.06 -35.04 6.08
CA GLY A 138 -10.05 -34.21 5.45
C GLY A 138 -8.60 -34.69 5.65
N ASP A 139 -8.27 -35.31 6.78
CA ASP A 139 -6.92 -35.82 7.03
C ASP A 139 -6.64 -37.08 6.19
N ALA A 140 -7.61 -38.00 6.11
CA ALA A 140 -7.51 -39.22 5.31
C ALA A 140 -7.42 -38.91 3.81
N VAL A 141 -8.28 -38.02 3.31
CA VAL A 141 -8.26 -37.59 1.91
C VAL A 141 -6.94 -36.88 1.59
N LEU A 142 -6.46 -36.01 2.48
CA LEU A 142 -5.20 -35.30 2.26
C LEU A 142 -4.00 -36.24 2.19
N ASP A 143 -3.93 -37.27 3.03
CA ASP A 143 -2.86 -38.27 2.97
C ASP A 143 -2.90 -39.07 1.66
N GLU A 144 -4.10 -39.43 1.17
CA GLU A 144 -4.29 -40.10 -0.12
C GLU A 144 -3.88 -39.21 -1.31
N VAL A 145 -4.25 -37.93 -1.27
CA VAL A 145 -3.84 -36.93 -2.27
C VAL A 145 -2.32 -36.80 -2.28
N ARG A 146 -1.68 -36.65 -1.12
CA ARG A 146 -0.21 -36.50 -1.01
C ARG A 146 0.51 -37.73 -1.54
N ALA A 147 0.03 -38.93 -1.24
CA ALA A 147 0.58 -40.17 -1.76
C ALA A 147 0.44 -40.28 -3.29
N THR A 148 -0.72 -39.90 -3.83
CA THR A 148 -1.01 -39.90 -5.28
C THR A 148 -0.09 -38.95 -6.03
N VAL A 149 0.07 -37.72 -5.55
CA VAL A 149 0.96 -36.71 -6.15
C VAL A 149 2.41 -37.18 -6.13
N SER A 150 2.87 -37.75 -5.01
CA SER A 150 4.23 -38.31 -4.92
C SER A 150 4.47 -39.46 -5.89
N SER A 151 3.48 -40.32 -6.11
CA SER A 151 3.57 -41.41 -7.10
C SER A 151 3.70 -40.86 -8.52
N ILE A 152 2.86 -39.89 -8.89
CA ILE A 152 2.89 -39.25 -10.22
C ILE A 152 4.23 -38.55 -10.45
N ALA A 153 4.73 -37.84 -9.44
CA ALA A 153 6.01 -37.15 -9.51
C ALA A 153 7.18 -38.13 -9.69
N ALA A 154 7.15 -39.29 -9.02
CA ALA A 154 8.15 -40.35 -9.19
C ALA A 154 8.16 -40.91 -10.63
N ASP A 155 6.98 -41.11 -11.23
CA ASP A 155 6.86 -41.57 -12.63
C ASP A 155 7.40 -40.53 -13.63
N ILE A 156 7.13 -39.25 -13.38
CA ILE A 156 7.61 -38.14 -14.23
C ILE A 156 9.14 -37.99 -14.12
N THR A 157 9.69 -38.02 -12.90
CA THR A 157 11.14 -37.87 -12.67
C THR A 157 11.95 -39.06 -13.18
N TRP A 158 11.40 -40.28 -13.15
CA TRP A 158 12.04 -41.46 -13.77
C TRP A 158 12.20 -41.31 -15.29
N SER A 159 11.31 -40.54 -15.94
CA SER A 159 11.31 -40.32 -17.39
C SER A 159 12.37 -39.30 -17.87
N LYS A 160 12.85 -38.40 -17.01
CA LYS A 160 13.80 -37.33 -17.38
C LYS A 160 14.79 -36.98 -16.26
N SER A 161 16.08 -37.17 -16.52
CA SER A 161 17.17 -36.72 -15.64
C SER A 161 17.65 -35.31 -16.03
N GLU A 162 16.95 -34.28 -15.57
CA GLU A 162 17.41 -32.89 -15.67
C GLU A 162 17.77 -32.33 -14.28
N PRO A 163 18.80 -31.47 -14.18
CA PRO A 163 19.18 -30.86 -12.90
C PRO A 163 18.08 -29.95 -12.37
N GLN A 164 17.71 -30.13 -11.10
CA GLN A 164 16.75 -29.29 -10.38
C GLN A 164 17.35 -27.90 -10.15
N LEU A 165 16.70 -26.87 -10.69
CA LEU A 165 16.97 -25.48 -10.32
C LEU A 165 16.16 -25.15 -9.06
N PRO A 166 16.80 -24.63 -7.99
CA PRO A 166 16.08 -24.16 -6.82
C PRO A 166 15.08 -23.06 -7.20
N SER A 167 13.86 -23.19 -6.71
CA SER A 167 12.78 -22.23 -6.84
C SER A 167 12.62 -21.42 -5.56
N ALA A 168 12.43 -20.10 -5.66
CA ALA A 168 12.02 -19.30 -4.50
C ALA A 168 10.49 -19.29 -4.39
N PRO A 169 9.91 -19.77 -3.27
CA PRO A 169 8.47 -19.70 -3.08
C PRO A 169 8.02 -18.24 -3.05
N PHE A 170 6.91 -17.94 -3.72
CA PHE A 170 6.23 -16.65 -3.60
C PHE A 170 5.98 -16.31 -2.13
N ALA A 171 6.05 -15.02 -1.79
CA ALA A 171 5.72 -14.56 -0.44
C ALA A 171 4.28 -14.99 -0.13
N ASP A 172 4.16 -15.91 0.84
CA ASP A 172 2.90 -16.57 1.16
C ASP A 172 2.27 -15.91 2.39
N PRO A 173 1.20 -15.11 2.24
CA PRO A 173 0.50 -14.51 3.37
C PRO A 173 -0.17 -15.56 4.28
N GLY A 174 -0.31 -16.80 3.82
CA GLY A 174 -0.74 -17.97 4.59
C GLY A 174 0.37 -18.64 5.40
N ASN A 175 1.64 -18.23 5.26
CA ASN A 175 2.78 -18.86 5.93
C ASN A 175 2.64 -18.77 7.47
N PRO A 176 2.58 -19.91 8.18
CA PRO A 176 2.45 -19.92 9.64
C PRO A 176 3.64 -19.25 10.35
N LEU A 177 4.83 -19.24 9.74
CA LEU A 177 6.03 -18.63 10.31
C LEU A 177 5.91 -17.11 10.48
N ALA A 178 5.11 -16.44 9.65
CA ALA A 178 4.87 -15.00 9.76
C ALA A 178 4.23 -14.60 11.12
N ILE A 179 3.50 -15.53 11.75
CA ILE A 179 2.90 -15.35 13.08
C ILE A 179 3.76 -16.01 14.16
N LEU A 180 4.23 -17.25 13.92
CA LEU A 180 4.96 -18.02 14.93
C LEU A 180 6.28 -17.37 15.33
N VAL A 181 7.04 -16.79 14.40
CA VAL A 181 8.33 -16.18 14.71
C VAL A 181 8.18 -14.94 15.59
N PRO A 182 7.36 -13.92 15.24
CA PRO A 182 7.12 -12.80 16.14
C PRO A 182 6.47 -13.21 17.47
N LEU A 183 5.61 -14.22 17.47
CA LEU A 183 4.96 -14.72 18.69
C LEU A 183 5.95 -15.39 19.65
N THR A 184 6.86 -16.22 19.13
CA THR A 184 7.93 -16.82 19.96
C THR A 184 8.87 -15.77 20.51
N ALA A 185 9.29 -14.79 19.70
CA ALA A 185 10.08 -13.66 20.17
C ALA A 185 9.35 -12.87 21.27
N ALA A 186 8.05 -12.57 21.09
CA ALA A 186 7.22 -11.92 22.10
C ALA A 186 7.14 -12.73 23.41
N ALA A 187 7.05 -14.06 23.33
CA ALA A 187 7.07 -14.91 24.51
C ALA A 187 8.42 -14.86 25.24
N MET A 188 9.53 -14.83 24.51
CA MET A 188 10.87 -14.65 25.09
C MET A 188 11.01 -13.29 25.78
N ASP A 189 10.52 -12.21 25.16
CA ASP A 189 10.52 -10.87 25.75
C ASP A 189 9.68 -10.83 27.04
N LEU A 190 8.49 -11.46 27.03
CA LEU A 190 7.64 -11.57 28.22
C LEU A 190 8.31 -12.34 29.36
N VAL A 191 9.04 -13.43 29.03
CA VAL A 191 9.85 -14.18 30.00
C VAL A 191 10.97 -13.31 30.56
N ALA A 192 11.67 -12.54 29.71
CA ALA A 192 12.73 -11.63 30.15
C ALA A 192 12.20 -10.54 31.11
N VAL A 193 11.06 -9.93 30.80
CA VAL A 193 10.40 -8.95 31.68
C VAL A 193 10.03 -9.60 33.01
N SER A 194 9.45 -10.80 32.97
CA SER A 194 9.05 -11.54 34.17
C SER A 194 10.25 -11.92 35.05
N ALA A 195 11.35 -12.37 34.43
CA ALA A 195 12.59 -12.69 35.12
C ALA A 195 13.22 -11.45 35.77
N ALA A 196 13.23 -10.32 35.06
CA ALA A 196 13.73 -9.04 35.58
C ALA A 196 12.90 -8.55 36.78
N VAL A 197 11.56 -8.55 36.66
CA VAL A 197 10.65 -8.16 37.76
C VAL A 197 10.79 -9.11 38.94
N THR A 198 10.91 -10.42 38.69
CA THR A 198 11.14 -11.41 39.76
C THR A 198 12.45 -11.13 40.46
N GLY A 199 13.54 -10.90 39.72
CA GLY A 199 14.85 -10.54 40.28
C GLY A 199 14.79 -9.30 41.17
N TRP A 200 14.01 -8.28 40.78
CA TRP A 200 13.77 -7.10 41.61
C TRP A 200 13.02 -7.42 42.90
N VAL A 201 11.92 -8.17 42.81
CA VAL A 201 11.06 -8.53 43.95
C VAL A 201 11.82 -9.43 44.93
N THR A 202 12.59 -10.39 44.43
CA THR A 202 13.34 -11.36 45.23
C THR A 202 14.76 -10.91 45.57
N ARG A 203 15.19 -9.72 45.11
CA ARG A 203 16.52 -9.13 45.33
C ARG A 203 17.68 -10.06 44.92
N LEU A 204 17.55 -10.73 43.78
CA LEU A 204 18.63 -11.55 43.22
C LEU A 204 19.75 -10.66 42.66
N PRO A 205 21.02 -11.11 42.66
CA PRO A 205 22.10 -10.38 42.01
C PRO A 205 21.86 -10.29 40.49
N ALA A 206 22.08 -9.10 39.92
CA ALA A 206 21.99 -8.87 38.47
C ALA A 206 23.31 -9.20 37.77
N ALA A 207 23.25 -9.65 36.52
CA ALA A 207 24.43 -9.85 35.69
C ALA A 207 25.10 -8.51 35.32
N PRO A 208 26.41 -8.51 34.99
CA PRO A 208 27.14 -7.29 34.62
C PRO A 208 26.60 -6.62 33.35
N LYS A 209 26.77 -5.28 33.23
CA LYS A 209 26.35 -4.49 32.06
C LYS A 209 26.97 -5.00 30.75
N THR A 210 28.17 -5.59 30.81
CA THR A 210 28.88 -6.19 29.66
C THR A 210 28.09 -7.31 28.98
N THR A 211 27.18 -7.99 29.69
CA THR A 211 26.29 -9.03 29.13
C THR A 211 25.37 -8.46 28.06
N ARG A 212 24.83 -7.26 28.27
CA ARG A 212 23.96 -6.57 27.29
C ARG A 212 24.73 -6.08 26.08
N ALA A 213 25.94 -5.53 26.29
CA ALA A 213 26.79 -5.10 25.19
C ALA A 213 27.25 -6.27 24.31
N ALA A 214 27.55 -7.43 24.91
CA ALA A 214 27.85 -8.65 24.15
C ALA A 214 26.66 -9.06 23.27
N ALA A 215 25.43 -9.06 23.82
CA ALA A 215 24.23 -9.33 23.04
C ALA A 215 24.00 -8.28 21.94
N ALA A 216 24.16 -6.99 22.23
CA ALA A 216 24.03 -5.91 21.25
C ALA A 216 25.05 -6.04 20.11
N LEU A 217 26.30 -6.40 20.42
CA LEU A 217 27.35 -6.64 19.44
C LEU A 217 27.01 -7.85 18.53
N ILE A 218 26.48 -8.93 19.10
CA ILE A 218 26.04 -10.10 18.33
C ILE A 218 24.88 -9.73 17.39
N ASN A 219 23.90 -8.98 17.89
CA ASN A 219 22.67 -8.65 17.17
C ASN A 219 22.85 -7.58 16.08
N HIS A 220 23.73 -6.60 16.30
CA HIS A 220 23.85 -5.43 15.43
C HIS A 220 25.13 -5.43 14.58
N GLN A 221 26.04 -6.39 14.77
CA GLN A 221 27.22 -6.52 13.92
C GLN A 221 26.90 -7.37 12.67
N PRO A 222 26.94 -6.80 11.45
CA PRO A 222 26.49 -7.49 10.23
C PRO A 222 27.23 -8.82 9.97
N ARG A 223 28.52 -8.88 10.33
CA ARG A 223 29.35 -10.09 10.17
C ARG A 223 28.92 -11.24 11.08
N MET A 224 28.38 -10.93 12.26
CA MET A 224 27.96 -11.97 13.21
C MET A 224 26.63 -12.56 12.82
N VAL A 225 25.70 -11.70 12.41
CA VAL A 225 24.41 -12.11 11.86
C VAL A 225 24.60 -12.99 10.62
N SER A 226 25.49 -12.63 9.68
CA SER A 226 25.71 -13.45 8.48
C SER A 226 26.26 -14.85 8.79
N ILE A 227 27.13 -14.98 9.80
CA ILE A 227 27.65 -16.27 10.25
C ILE A 227 26.54 -17.13 10.87
N LEU A 228 25.66 -16.51 11.65
CA LEU A 228 24.50 -17.21 12.24
C LEU A 228 23.51 -17.62 11.15
N GLU A 229 23.24 -16.76 10.17
CA GLU A 229 22.33 -17.05 9.05
C GLU A 229 22.85 -18.23 8.22
N ALA A 230 24.15 -18.29 7.95
CA ALA A 230 24.78 -19.38 7.21
C ALA A 230 24.69 -20.74 7.94
N ARG A 231 24.52 -20.75 9.26
CA ARG A 231 24.49 -21.98 10.08
C ARG A 231 23.09 -22.41 10.52
N LEU A 232 22.25 -21.46 10.91
CA LEU A 232 20.94 -21.70 11.52
C LEU A 232 19.78 -21.40 10.56
N GLY A 233 20.07 -20.81 9.40
CA GLY A 233 19.06 -20.18 8.55
C GLY A 233 18.48 -18.92 9.19
N ARG A 234 17.84 -18.05 8.41
CA ARG A 234 17.35 -16.74 8.87
C ARG A 234 16.34 -16.83 10.01
N VAL A 235 15.36 -17.73 9.91
CA VAL A 235 14.37 -17.94 10.98
C VAL A 235 15.03 -18.42 12.27
N GLY A 236 16.00 -19.34 12.17
CA GLY A 236 16.77 -19.81 13.32
C GLY A 236 17.64 -18.71 13.92
N THR A 237 18.26 -17.87 13.08
CA THR A 237 19.01 -16.68 13.51
C THR A 237 18.11 -15.69 14.23
N ASP A 238 16.96 -15.32 13.69
CA ASP A 238 16.02 -14.36 14.32
C ASP A 238 15.59 -14.83 15.71
N ILE A 239 15.24 -16.11 15.85
CA ILE A 239 14.88 -16.71 17.15
C ILE A 239 16.09 -16.71 18.08
N ALA A 240 17.29 -17.04 17.60
CA ALA A 240 18.51 -17.05 18.40
C ALA A 240 18.91 -15.63 18.88
N LEU A 241 18.79 -14.62 18.02
CA LEU A 241 19.05 -13.21 18.37
C LEU A 241 18.01 -12.69 19.37
N ALA A 242 16.72 -13.02 19.17
CA ALA A 242 15.66 -12.71 20.13
C ALA A 242 15.91 -13.36 21.49
N ALA A 243 16.25 -14.65 21.51
CA ALA A 243 16.59 -15.38 22.73
C ALA A 243 17.82 -14.79 23.44
N THR A 244 18.87 -14.44 22.68
CA THR A 244 20.10 -13.83 23.22
C THR A 244 19.80 -12.47 23.85
N THR A 245 18.98 -11.65 23.18
CA THR A 245 18.51 -10.35 23.71
C THR A 245 17.69 -10.55 24.98
N ALA A 246 16.66 -11.37 24.93
CA ALA A 246 15.77 -11.66 26.06
C ALA A 246 16.55 -12.17 27.28
N ALA A 247 17.48 -13.12 27.06
CA ALA A 247 18.33 -13.64 28.13
C ALA A 247 19.24 -12.56 28.73
N ALA A 248 19.92 -11.76 27.89
CA ALA A 248 20.80 -10.71 28.37
C ALA A 248 20.05 -9.67 29.22
N TYR A 249 18.91 -9.17 28.74
CA TYR A 249 18.11 -8.18 29.46
C TYR A 249 17.42 -8.75 30.71
N GLY A 250 16.97 -10.01 30.66
CA GLY A 250 16.41 -10.70 31.83
C GLY A 250 17.45 -10.91 32.93
N LEU A 251 18.67 -11.34 32.59
CA LEU A 251 19.77 -11.54 33.53
C LEU A 251 20.29 -10.23 34.12
N THR A 252 20.32 -9.15 33.34
CA THR A 252 20.65 -7.81 33.85
C THR A 252 19.50 -7.11 34.56
N GLN A 253 18.34 -7.76 34.66
CA GLN A 253 17.12 -7.25 35.29
C GLN A 253 16.67 -5.89 34.73
N THR A 254 16.68 -5.73 33.41
CA THR A 254 16.31 -4.49 32.71
C THR A 254 15.06 -4.70 31.85
N VAL A 255 14.02 -3.92 32.12
CA VAL A 255 12.67 -4.15 31.56
C VAL A 255 12.35 -3.26 30.34
N GLY A 256 13.06 -2.14 30.14
CA GLY A 256 12.75 -1.16 29.08
C GLY A 256 12.76 -1.75 27.67
N THR A 257 13.88 -2.37 27.31
CA THR A 257 14.10 -2.95 25.99
C THR A 257 13.15 -4.12 25.67
N PRO A 258 13.03 -5.17 26.52
CA PRO A 258 12.09 -6.25 26.25
C PRO A 258 10.63 -5.80 26.16
N LEU A 259 10.20 -4.78 26.92
CA LEU A 259 8.83 -4.25 26.76
C LEU A 259 8.62 -3.55 25.43
N LEU A 260 9.60 -2.79 24.94
CA LEU A 260 9.54 -2.16 23.63
C LEU A 260 9.50 -3.22 22.51
N ASP A 261 10.35 -4.23 22.61
CA ASP A 261 10.43 -5.33 21.66
C ASP A 261 9.10 -6.11 21.67
N LEU A 262 8.52 -6.40 22.84
CA LEU A 262 7.19 -6.99 22.99
C LEU A 262 6.08 -6.19 22.30
N VAL A 263 6.04 -4.85 22.46
CA VAL A 263 5.07 -3.99 21.77
C VAL A 263 5.26 -4.09 20.26
N GLN A 264 6.50 -4.03 19.76
CA GLN A 264 6.77 -4.18 18.33
C GLN A 264 6.34 -5.56 17.80
N ARG A 265 6.65 -6.65 18.51
CA ARG A 265 6.23 -8.00 18.12
C ARG A 265 4.71 -8.14 18.13
N SER A 266 4.01 -7.50 19.05
CA SER A 266 2.54 -7.48 19.07
C SER A 266 1.95 -6.81 17.81
N LEU A 267 2.58 -5.74 17.32
CA LEU A 267 2.18 -5.08 16.07
C LEU A 267 2.44 -5.99 14.86
N GLN A 268 3.57 -6.70 14.82
CA GLN A 268 3.90 -7.67 13.76
C GLN A 268 2.91 -8.85 13.74
N VAL A 269 2.56 -9.41 14.90
CA VAL A 269 1.54 -10.46 15.00
C VAL A 269 0.18 -9.94 14.53
N SER A 270 -0.17 -8.70 14.88
CA SER A 270 -1.43 -8.07 14.45
C SER A 270 -1.50 -7.83 12.94
N GLU A 271 -0.40 -7.36 12.34
CA GLU A 271 -0.20 -7.23 10.89
C GLU A 271 -0.38 -8.59 10.18
N ALA A 272 0.41 -9.60 10.58
CA ALA A 272 0.36 -10.94 9.98
C ALA A 272 -1.02 -11.60 10.13
N SER A 273 -1.68 -11.41 11.27
CA SER A 273 -3.05 -11.91 11.50
C SER A 273 -4.09 -11.19 10.64
N ALA A 274 -3.85 -9.94 10.24
CA ALA A 274 -4.73 -9.22 9.32
C ALA A 274 -4.52 -9.70 7.88
N HIS A 275 -3.27 -9.83 7.43
CA HIS A 275 -2.94 -10.40 6.11
C HIS A 275 -3.50 -11.81 5.92
N ARG A 276 -3.34 -12.67 6.94
CA ARG A 276 -3.87 -14.05 6.89
C ARG A 276 -5.40 -14.09 6.76
N ARG A 277 -6.12 -13.16 7.38
CA ARG A 277 -7.59 -13.07 7.25
C ARG A 277 -7.99 -12.69 5.83
N VAL A 278 -7.39 -11.63 5.29
CA VAL A 278 -7.65 -11.23 3.90
C VAL A 278 -7.28 -12.32 2.91
N TRP A 279 -6.18 -13.02 3.15
CA TRP A 279 -5.80 -14.18 2.36
C TRP A 279 -6.89 -15.26 2.40
N GLN A 280 -7.43 -15.59 3.57
CA GLN A 280 -8.54 -16.54 3.68
C GLN A 280 -9.79 -16.09 2.91
N ASP A 281 -10.05 -14.79 2.85
CA ASP A 281 -11.23 -14.23 2.18
C ASP A 281 -11.03 -14.13 0.65
N ARG A 282 -9.83 -13.76 0.18
CA ARG A 282 -9.50 -13.51 -1.23
C ARG A 282 -8.95 -14.72 -1.97
N GLU A 283 -8.24 -15.64 -1.29
CA GLU A 283 -7.63 -16.83 -1.91
C GLU A 283 -8.62 -17.60 -2.79
N PRO A 284 -9.89 -17.80 -2.39
CA PRO A 284 -10.80 -18.58 -3.22
C PRO A 284 -11.05 -18.00 -4.61
N GLN A 285 -11.01 -16.67 -4.72
CA GLN A 285 -11.21 -15.91 -5.96
C GLN A 285 -9.91 -15.79 -6.75
N LEU A 286 -8.77 -15.58 -6.06
CA LEU A 286 -7.47 -15.37 -6.67
C LEU A 286 -6.84 -16.66 -7.22
N ALA A 287 -7.00 -17.79 -6.52
CA ALA A 287 -6.49 -19.10 -6.94
C ALA A 287 -7.63 -20.00 -7.47
N SER A 288 -8.59 -19.40 -8.18
CA SER A 288 -9.74 -20.14 -8.74
C SER A 288 -9.36 -20.89 -10.02
N PRO A 289 -9.84 -22.14 -10.24
CA PRO A 289 -9.67 -22.83 -11.51
C PRO A 289 -10.36 -22.12 -12.69
N ASP A 290 -11.37 -21.28 -12.42
CA ASP A 290 -12.10 -20.53 -13.45
C ASP A 290 -11.33 -19.30 -13.96
N ARG A 291 -10.24 -18.94 -13.28
CA ARG A 291 -9.43 -17.77 -13.59
C ARG A 291 -8.34 -18.13 -14.60
N PRO A 292 -8.09 -17.30 -15.63
CA PRO A 292 -6.98 -17.53 -16.55
C PRO A 292 -5.65 -17.68 -15.80
N GLN A 293 -4.84 -18.65 -16.19
CA GLN A 293 -3.54 -18.86 -15.57
C GLN A 293 -2.50 -17.98 -16.27
N ALA A 294 -1.63 -17.34 -15.48
CA ALA A 294 -0.48 -16.64 -16.02
C ALA A 294 0.53 -17.66 -16.59
N PRO A 295 1.15 -17.40 -17.75
CA PRO A 295 2.24 -18.24 -18.23
C PRO A 295 3.40 -18.26 -17.21
N VAL A 296 3.80 -19.47 -16.79
CA VAL A 296 4.92 -19.70 -15.88
C VAL A 296 6.21 -19.68 -16.68
N VAL A 297 7.14 -18.79 -16.33
CA VAL A 297 8.41 -18.66 -17.08
C VAL A 297 9.57 -18.46 -16.09
N PRO A 298 10.74 -19.12 -16.24
CA PRO A 298 11.78 -19.21 -15.18
C PRO A 298 12.83 -18.08 -15.10
N VAL A 299 12.95 -17.27 -14.02
CA VAL A 299 14.19 -16.45 -13.80
C VAL A 299 15.35 -17.38 -13.43
N ILE A 300 16.48 -17.28 -14.13
CA ILE A 300 17.75 -17.84 -13.67
C ILE A 300 18.61 -16.71 -13.11
N SER A 301 18.86 -16.74 -11.81
CA SER A 301 19.82 -15.84 -11.16
C SER A 301 21.26 -16.29 -11.46
N SER A 302 22.09 -15.39 -11.98
CA SER A 302 23.54 -15.63 -12.16
C SER A 302 24.39 -15.21 -10.95
N ALA A 303 23.75 -14.86 -9.82
CA ALA A 303 24.43 -14.36 -8.64
C ALA A 303 25.22 -15.47 -7.91
N LYS A 304 26.55 -15.36 -7.90
CA LYS A 304 27.35 -15.92 -6.80
C LYS A 304 26.90 -15.27 -5.48
N SER A 305 26.39 -16.10 -4.57
CA SER A 305 26.04 -15.88 -3.17
C SER A 305 26.63 -14.61 -2.51
N GLU A 306 25.85 -13.53 -2.38
CA GLU A 306 26.09 -12.50 -1.35
C GLU A 306 24.76 -12.09 -0.73
N LEU A 307 24.76 -11.93 0.61
CA LEU A 307 23.57 -11.91 1.48
C LEU A 307 22.86 -10.53 1.56
N PRO A 308 21.53 -10.46 1.38
CA PRO A 308 20.71 -9.29 1.74
C PRO A 308 20.69 -9.00 3.25
N ARG A 309 20.59 -7.71 3.64
CA ARG A 309 20.82 -7.21 5.03
C ARG A 309 19.57 -6.86 5.87
N HIS A 310 18.33 -7.05 5.41
CA HIS A 310 17.12 -6.59 6.14
C HIS A 310 16.03 -7.65 6.34
N SER A 311 15.44 -7.65 7.56
CA SER A 311 14.60 -8.72 8.16
C SER A 311 13.22 -8.96 7.52
N TRP A 312 12.95 -8.41 6.35
CA TRP A 312 11.66 -8.56 5.70
C TRP A 312 11.78 -8.91 4.21
N ALA A 313 12.96 -8.71 3.60
CA ALA A 313 13.34 -9.35 2.33
C ALA A 313 13.70 -10.85 2.53
N ALA A 314 13.19 -11.44 3.60
CA ALA A 314 13.68 -12.66 4.25
C ALA A 314 12.59 -13.66 4.62
N ALA A 315 11.32 -13.42 4.27
CA ALA A 315 10.29 -14.44 4.45
C ALA A 315 10.52 -15.70 3.55
N ALA A 316 11.44 -15.63 2.57
CA ALA A 316 11.94 -16.78 1.84
C ALA A 316 13.48 -16.76 1.82
N ALA A 317 14.08 -17.87 2.22
CA ALA A 317 15.49 -18.12 2.02
C ALA A 317 15.76 -18.40 0.53
N GLY A 318 16.79 -17.76 -0.03
CA GLY A 318 17.53 -18.24 -1.21
C GLY A 318 16.88 -18.02 -2.58
N GLU A 319 17.46 -17.10 -3.35
CA GLU A 319 17.66 -17.10 -4.81
C GLU A 319 16.51 -17.54 -5.76
N ALA A 320 16.23 -16.68 -6.76
CA ALA A 320 15.35 -16.89 -7.94
C ALA A 320 13.81 -16.91 -7.72
N SER A 321 13.17 -15.73 -7.79
CA SER A 321 11.72 -15.56 -7.98
C SER A 321 11.34 -15.87 -9.43
N HIS A 322 10.20 -16.52 -9.62
CA HIS A 322 9.79 -17.12 -10.89
C HIS A 322 9.23 -16.10 -11.92
N VAL A 323 10.06 -15.57 -12.82
CA VAL A 323 9.62 -14.86 -14.06
C VAL A 323 10.67 -14.78 -15.20
N VAL A 324 10.50 -15.41 -16.37
CA VAL A 324 11.29 -15.09 -17.59
C VAL A 324 10.45 -14.52 -18.73
N VAL A 325 11.14 -13.78 -19.59
CA VAL A 325 10.68 -13.38 -20.92
C VAL A 325 11.80 -13.65 -21.92
N GLY A 326 11.48 -14.38 -23.00
CA GLY A 326 12.23 -14.65 -24.23
C GLY A 326 13.76 -14.43 -24.31
N GLY A 327 14.49 -15.52 -24.57
CA GLY A 327 15.56 -15.64 -25.59
C GLY A 327 16.90 -14.93 -25.44
N THR A 328 16.97 -13.72 -24.88
CA THR A 328 18.20 -12.90 -24.86
C THR A 328 18.30 -11.97 -23.64
N ILE A 329 17.67 -12.32 -22.52
CA ILE A 329 17.69 -11.46 -21.32
C ILE A 329 18.51 -12.12 -20.22
N ASP A 330 19.73 -11.62 -20.01
CA ASP A 330 20.46 -11.73 -18.73
C ASP A 330 19.67 -10.94 -17.67
N ALA A 331 18.59 -11.54 -17.17
CA ALA A 331 17.85 -11.07 -16.02
C ALA A 331 18.44 -11.74 -14.78
N ALA A 332 19.58 -11.20 -14.32
CA ALA A 332 19.93 -11.35 -12.91
C ALA A 332 18.73 -10.83 -12.12
N MET A 333 18.12 -11.70 -11.31
CA MET A 333 17.32 -11.23 -10.17
C MET A 333 18.21 -10.27 -9.41
N ASP A 334 17.92 -8.98 -9.55
CA ASP A 334 18.85 -7.96 -9.14
C ASP A 334 19.00 -8.07 -7.62
N LYS A 335 20.22 -8.43 -7.18
CA LYS A 335 20.68 -8.38 -5.79
C LYS A 335 20.29 -7.07 -5.11
N ALA A 336 19.96 -6.04 -5.90
CA ALA A 336 19.58 -4.75 -5.45
C ALA A 336 18.13 -4.55 -4.96
N LYS A 337 17.15 -5.47 -5.07
CA LYS A 337 15.78 -5.20 -4.56
C LYS A 337 15.85 -4.87 -3.05
N GLY A 338 15.67 -3.59 -2.70
CA GLY A 338 15.90 -3.07 -1.35
C GLY A 338 17.36 -2.83 -0.90
N SER A 339 18.38 -2.95 -1.77
CA SER A 339 19.78 -2.66 -1.42
C SER A 339 20.11 -1.16 -1.34
N MET A 340 19.28 -0.32 -1.96
CA MET A 340 19.49 1.12 -1.95
C MET A 340 19.10 1.70 -0.59
N ALA A 341 20.03 2.44 0.00
CA ALA A 341 19.90 2.96 1.35
C ALA A 341 18.79 4.01 1.44
N GLY A 342 17.86 3.81 2.36
CA GLY A 342 16.93 4.85 2.81
C GLY A 342 17.51 5.69 3.95
N PRO A 343 16.71 6.57 4.57
CA PRO A 343 17.13 7.39 5.71
C PRO A 343 17.65 6.54 6.88
N VAL A 344 16.93 5.45 7.19
CA VAL A 344 17.30 4.54 8.29
C VAL A 344 18.60 3.82 7.99
N GLU A 345 18.74 3.21 6.81
CA GLU A 345 19.96 2.47 6.43
C GLU A 345 21.20 3.35 6.49
N SER A 346 21.11 4.57 5.95
CA SER A 346 22.21 5.55 5.97
C SER A 346 22.65 5.90 7.40
N TYR A 347 21.69 6.01 8.31
CA TYR A 347 21.97 6.25 9.73
C TYR A 347 22.55 5.01 10.43
N VAL A 348 22.02 3.81 10.15
CA VAL A 348 22.49 2.55 10.76
C VAL A 348 23.96 2.31 10.45
N ASP A 349 24.37 2.48 9.19
CA ASP A 349 25.78 2.31 8.79
C ASP A 349 26.69 3.33 9.51
N SER A 350 26.22 4.56 9.70
CA SER A 350 26.95 5.61 10.42
C SER A 350 27.02 5.35 11.94
N ALA A 351 25.90 4.92 12.53
CA ALA A 351 25.77 4.67 13.97
C ALA A 351 26.58 3.44 14.41
N ALA A 352 26.57 2.35 13.62
CA ALA A 352 27.37 1.15 13.91
C ALA A 352 28.86 1.48 14.01
N ASN A 353 29.40 2.23 13.03
CA ASN A 353 30.79 2.66 13.03
C ASN A 353 31.10 3.64 14.18
N GLY A 354 30.19 4.60 14.43
CA GLY A 354 30.34 5.57 15.51
C GLY A 354 30.38 4.92 16.90
N SER A 355 29.53 3.92 17.15
CA SER A 355 29.45 3.21 18.43
C SER A 355 30.74 2.44 18.78
N LEU A 356 31.36 1.83 17.77
CA LEU A 356 32.62 1.09 17.96
C LEU A 356 33.78 2.05 18.28
N ILE A 357 33.84 3.19 17.59
CA ILE A 357 34.84 4.24 17.84
C ILE A 357 34.66 4.79 19.25
N ALA A 358 33.42 5.07 19.67
CA ALA A 358 33.12 5.55 21.02
C ALA A 358 33.55 4.53 22.08
N ALA A 359 33.28 3.24 21.87
CA ALA A 359 33.65 2.18 22.79
C ALA A 359 35.18 2.02 22.93
N VAL A 360 35.92 2.05 21.82
CA VAL A 360 37.39 2.03 21.83
C VAL A 360 37.93 3.28 22.51
N SER A 361 37.35 4.45 22.24
CA SER A 361 37.79 5.71 22.86
C SER A 361 37.59 5.71 24.37
N ALA A 362 36.46 5.17 24.86
CA ALA A 362 36.22 5.01 26.28
C ALA A 362 37.28 4.13 26.96
N LEU A 363 37.66 3.00 26.33
CA LEU A 363 38.72 2.13 26.84
C LEU A 363 40.10 2.81 26.84
N VAL A 364 40.44 3.53 25.78
CA VAL A 364 41.74 4.22 25.65
C VAL A 364 41.83 5.41 26.62
N ALA A 365 40.71 6.09 26.91
CA ALA A 365 40.64 7.19 27.84
C ALA A 365 40.69 6.76 29.33
N GLY A 366 40.91 5.47 29.61
CA GLY A 366 40.98 4.92 30.97
C GLY A 366 39.64 4.47 31.54
N GLY A 367 38.57 4.46 30.74
CA GLY A 367 37.27 3.89 31.10
C GLY A 367 37.30 2.37 31.20
N GLY A 368 36.38 1.82 31.99
CA GLY A 368 36.24 0.38 32.21
C GLY A 368 35.52 -0.34 31.06
N THR A 369 35.49 -1.67 31.14
CA THR A 369 34.69 -2.49 30.19
C THR A 369 33.18 -2.18 30.24
N GLU A 370 32.69 -1.60 31.34
CA GLU A 370 31.31 -1.16 31.47
C GLU A 370 31.01 0.12 30.69
N ASP A 371 31.96 1.06 30.63
CA ASP A 371 31.82 2.30 29.85
C ASP A 371 31.83 2.02 28.35
N ALA A 372 32.69 1.09 27.92
CA ALA A 372 32.73 0.58 26.56
C ALA A 372 31.42 -0.13 26.18
N ALA A 373 30.87 -0.93 27.10
CA ALA A 373 29.61 -1.63 26.93
C ALA A 373 28.44 -0.65 26.76
N ALA A 374 28.40 0.39 27.58
CA ALA A 374 27.35 1.40 27.49
C ALA A 374 27.46 2.27 26.24
N ALA A 375 28.68 2.54 25.73
CA ALA A 375 28.89 3.21 24.44
C ALA A 375 28.36 2.40 23.24
N ILE A 376 28.55 1.07 23.25
CA ILE A 376 27.98 0.17 22.23
C ILE A 376 26.45 0.19 22.28
N GLU A 377 25.87 0.10 23.48
CA GLU A 377 24.41 0.11 23.65
C GLU A 377 23.79 1.48 23.26
N ALA A 378 24.47 2.58 23.58
CA ALA A 378 24.05 3.93 23.23
C ALA A 378 24.02 4.18 21.71
N GLY A 379 24.84 3.46 20.94
CA GLY A 379 24.89 3.60 19.47
C GLY A 379 23.90 2.72 18.70
N VAL A 380 23.06 1.95 19.39
CA VAL A 380 22.08 1.08 18.72
C VAL A 380 20.97 1.94 18.08
N PRO A 381 20.72 1.84 16.76
CA PRO A 381 19.74 2.65 16.04
C PRO A 381 18.29 2.14 16.24
N ARG A 382 17.88 1.94 17.50
CA ARG A 382 16.58 1.36 17.89
C ARG A 382 15.41 2.22 17.39
N ALA A 383 15.44 3.52 17.70
CA ALA A 383 14.31 4.40 17.35
C ALA A 383 14.05 4.45 15.85
N ALA A 384 15.11 4.52 15.04
CA ALA A 384 15.01 4.51 13.57
C ALA A 384 14.29 3.25 13.04
N HIS A 385 14.64 2.06 13.57
CA HIS A 385 13.97 0.82 13.19
C HIS A 385 12.53 0.73 13.71
N MET A 386 12.31 1.02 14.99
CA MET A 386 11.00 0.85 15.63
C MET A 386 9.94 1.78 15.03
N GLY A 387 10.31 3.04 14.72
CA GLY A 387 9.39 3.98 14.09
C GLY A 387 8.91 3.52 12.72
N ARG A 388 9.85 3.09 11.86
CA ARG A 388 9.52 2.55 10.53
C ARG A 388 8.70 1.26 10.60
N GLN A 389 9.07 0.34 11.49
CA GLN A 389 8.36 -0.93 11.67
C GLN A 389 6.92 -0.70 12.18
N ALA A 390 6.74 0.21 13.14
CA ALA A 390 5.41 0.56 13.64
C ALA A 390 4.52 1.20 12.58
N PHE A 391 5.09 2.13 11.78
CA PHE A 391 4.38 2.72 10.65
C PHE A 391 3.92 1.66 9.65
N ALA A 392 4.85 0.82 9.18
CA ALA A 392 4.56 -0.20 8.18
C ALA A 392 3.56 -1.25 8.69
N ALA A 393 3.69 -1.72 9.94
CA ALA A 393 2.79 -2.72 10.50
C ALA A 393 1.35 -2.19 10.67
N ILE A 394 1.20 -0.92 11.06
CA ILE A 394 -0.12 -0.30 11.20
C ILE A 394 -0.73 -0.02 9.83
N LEU A 395 0.06 0.46 8.87
CA LEU A 395 -0.38 0.66 7.48
C LEU A 395 -0.80 -0.67 6.86
N GLY A 396 0.03 -1.71 6.96
CA GLY A 396 -0.25 -3.03 6.40
C GLY A 396 -1.48 -3.69 6.99
N ARG A 397 -1.68 -3.57 8.32
CA ARG A 397 -2.91 -3.99 8.98
C ARG A 397 -4.14 -3.23 8.47
N GLY A 398 -4.02 -1.91 8.27
CA GLY A 398 -5.11 -1.08 7.78
C GLY A 398 -5.48 -1.39 6.33
N LEU A 399 -4.49 -1.52 5.44
CA LEU A 399 -4.69 -1.94 4.05
C LEU A 399 -5.35 -3.31 3.98
N ALA A 400 -4.91 -4.26 4.81
CA ALA A 400 -5.55 -5.56 4.94
C ALA A 400 -7.02 -5.43 5.40
N HIS A 401 -7.31 -4.62 6.41
CA HIS A 401 -8.70 -4.38 6.84
C HIS A 401 -9.57 -3.73 5.76
N SER A 402 -8.97 -3.03 4.80
CA SER A 402 -9.63 -2.51 3.59
C SER A 402 -9.66 -3.51 2.41
N GLY A 403 -9.34 -4.78 2.63
CA GLY A 403 -9.44 -5.84 1.61
C GLY A 403 -8.25 -5.97 0.66
N GLN A 404 -7.16 -5.23 0.90
CA GLN A 404 -5.93 -5.29 0.09
C GLN A 404 -5.09 -6.51 0.47
N LEU A 405 -4.63 -7.27 -0.52
CA LEU A 405 -3.76 -8.41 -0.27
C LEU A 405 -2.29 -7.99 -0.36
N VAL A 406 -1.62 -7.93 0.79
CA VAL A 406 -0.18 -7.66 0.86
C VAL A 406 0.56 -8.99 0.86
N LEU A 407 1.22 -9.31 -0.25
CA LEU A 407 2.01 -10.54 -0.42
C LEU A 407 3.40 -10.37 0.23
N ASP A 408 4.06 -9.24 0.01
CA ASP A 408 5.31 -8.86 0.68
C ASP A 408 5.05 -7.69 1.67
N PRO A 409 4.82 -7.96 2.98
CA PRO A 409 4.71 -6.93 4.02
C PRO A 409 5.93 -6.01 4.07
N GLY A 410 7.03 -6.53 3.57
CA GLY A 410 8.22 -5.78 3.31
C GLY A 410 8.02 -4.53 2.48
N ALA A 411 7.30 -4.60 1.36
CA ALA A 411 7.17 -3.46 0.45
C ALA A 411 6.73 -2.17 1.14
N LEU A 412 5.91 -2.27 2.19
CA LEU A 412 5.48 -1.16 3.04
C LEU A 412 6.64 -0.48 3.80
N ARG A 413 7.68 -1.23 4.14
CA ARG A 413 8.92 -0.78 4.79
C ARG A 413 9.93 -0.21 3.78
N ARG A 414 9.69 -0.36 2.47
CA ARG A 414 10.43 0.27 1.35
C ARG A 414 9.76 1.56 0.85
N LEU A 415 8.56 1.92 1.31
CA LEU A 415 7.89 3.14 0.86
C LEU A 415 8.70 4.41 1.15
N ASP A 416 9.51 4.42 2.22
CA ASP A 416 10.34 5.55 2.64
C ASP A 416 11.41 5.97 1.62
N ARG A 417 11.82 5.07 0.72
CA ARG A 417 12.92 5.27 -0.23
C ARG A 417 12.50 5.32 -1.70
N VAL A 418 11.20 5.20 -2.00
CA VAL A 418 10.68 5.31 -3.37
C VAL A 418 11.09 6.67 -3.95
N LYS A 419 11.75 6.66 -5.12
CA LYS A 419 12.18 7.86 -5.85
C LYS A 419 11.48 8.04 -7.18
N VAL A 420 10.99 6.94 -7.76
CA VAL A 420 10.28 6.92 -9.03
C VAL A 420 8.98 6.16 -8.87
N VAL A 421 7.89 6.72 -9.39
CA VAL A 421 6.58 6.08 -9.49
C VAL A 421 6.30 5.85 -10.97
N VAL A 422 6.24 4.58 -11.37
CA VAL A 422 5.87 4.17 -12.72
C VAL A 422 4.40 3.76 -12.69
N ILE A 423 3.59 4.44 -13.50
CA ILE A 423 2.18 4.12 -13.70
C ILE A 423 2.06 3.53 -15.11
N ASP A 424 1.66 2.27 -15.20
CA ASP A 424 1.38 1.62 -16.46
C ASP A 424 -0.07 1.89 -16.87
N GLY A 425 -0.29 2.29 -18.12
CA GLY A 425 -1.62 2.60 -18.65
C GLY A 425 -2.60 1.43 -18.55
N ALA A 426 -2.11 0.18 -18.46
CA ALA A 426 -2.96 -0.98 -18.18
C ALA A 426 -3.71 -0.89 -16.84
N ALA A 427 -3.15 -0.19 -15.84
CA ALA A 427 -3.83 0.10 -14.57
C ALA A 427 -4.83 1.25 -14.67
N LEU A 428 -4.75 2.06 -15.72
CA LEU A 428 -5.58 3.26 -15.92
C LEU A 428 -6.83 2.98 -16.73
N ARG A 429 -7.10 1.73 -17.10
CA ARG A 429 -8.32 1.37 -17.82
C ARG A 429 -9.54 1.45 -16.90
N GLY A 430 -10.63 1.98 -17.42
CA GLY A 430 -11.95 1.84 -16.85
C GLY A 430 -12.59 0.50 -17.20
N ASP A 431 -13.89 0.41 -16.93
CA ASP A 431 -14.70 -0.79 -17.17
C ASP A 431 -15.30 -0.85 -18.59
N HIS A 432 -15.33 0.28 -19.30
CA HIS A 432 -15.98 0.43 -20.60
C HIS A 432 -14.99 0.68 -21.73
N ARG A 433 -15.43 0.31 -22.94
CA ARG A 433 -14.70 0.56 -24.19
C ARG A 433 -15.02 1.98 -24.67
N ALA A 434 -14.01 2.66 -25.21
CA ALA A 434 -14.16 4.01 -25.73
C ALA A 434 -13.76 4.06 -27.21
N VAL A 435 -14.49 4.84 -28.00
CA VAL A 435 -14.06 5.21 -29.35
C VAL A 435 -12.91 6.23 -29.21
N LEU A 436 -11.74 5.89 -29.75
CA LEU A 436 -10.54 6.75 -29.68
C LEU A 436 -10.31 7.55 -30.95
N ARG A 437 -10.57 6.92 -32.11
CA ARG A 437 -10.50 7.58 -33.42
C ARG A 437 -11.60 7.09 -34.31
N VAL A 438 -12.07 7.99 -35.16
CA VAL A 438 -13.15 7.74 -36.11
C VAL A 438 -12.72 8.23 -37.48
N ARG A 439 -13.25 7.56 -38.49
CA ARG A 439 -13.16 7.98 -39.88
C ARG A 439 -14.47 7.65 -40.60
N GLY A 440 -15.18 8.69 -41.03
CA GLY A 440 -16.29 8.60 -41.96
C GLY A 440 -15.80 8.32 -43.37
N ASP A 441 -16.29 7.24 -43.98
CA ASP A 441 -15.87 6.81 -45.33
C ASP A 441 -17.01 6.93 -46.36
N ALA A 442 -18.24 7.25 -45.93
CA ALA A 442 -19.44 7.33 -46.78
C ALA A 442 -20.10 8.73 -46.79
N PRO A 443 -20.75 9.15 -47.89
CA PRO A 443 -21.48 10.41 -47.96
C PRO A 443 -22.65 10.45 -46.95
N GLY A 444 -22.73 11.51 -46.14
CA GLY A 444 -23.74 11.65 -45.07
C GLY A 444 -23.38 10.93 -43.76
N TRP A 445 -22.16 10.37 -43.68
CA TRP A 445 -21.56 9.79 -42.48
C TRP A 445 -20.22 10.48 -42.23
N ASP A 446 -20.25 11.64 -41.58
CA ASP A 446 -19.05 12.32 -41.12
C ASP A 446 -18.50 11.66 -39.84
N ASP A 447 -17.34 12.16 -39.38
CA ASP A 447 -16.67 11.61 -38.21
C ASP A 447 -17.54 11.72 -36.94
N ASP A 448 -18.33 12.79 -36.82
CA ASP A 448 -19.19 13.04 -35.67
C ASP A 448 -20.36 12.05 -35.63
N ARG A 449 -21.05 11.83 -36.76
CA ARG A 449 -22.14 10.85 -36.85
C ARG A 449 -21.66 9.41 -36.67
N VAL A 450 -20.49 9.07 -37.21
CA VAL A 450 -19.90 7.74 -37.00
C VAL A 450 -19.48 7.56 -35.54
N TYR A 451 -18.93 8.59 -34.89
CA TYR A 451 -18.58 8.55 -33.46
C TYR A 451 -19.81 8.30 -32.60
N GLU A 452 -20.86 9.09 -32.79
CA GLU A 452 -22.09 9.04 -32.00
C GLU A 452 -22.74 7.64 -32.05
N VAL A 453 -22.90 7.10 -33.27
CA VAL A 453 -23.50 5.78 -33.48
C VAL A 453 -22.60 4.66 -32.95
N ALA A 454 -21.28 4.74 -33.19
CA ALA A 454 -20.34 3.74 -32.69
C ALA A 454 -20.26 3.73 -31.16
N ASP A 455 -20.25 4.89 -30.51
CA ASP A 455 -20.22 5.03 -29.05
C ASP A 455 -21.48 4.44 -28.41
N ALA A 456 -22.67 4.76 -28.95
CA ALA A 456 -23.93 4.17 -28.50
C ALA A 456 -23.91 2.63 -28.60
N LEU A 457 -23.46 2.09 -29.75
CA LEU A 457 -23.37 0.65 -29.96
C LEU A 457 -22.36 -0.05 -29.03
N LEU A 458 -21.23 0.59 -28.72
CA LEU A 458 -20.25 0.05 -27.76
C LEU A 458 -20.82 -0.06 -26.34
N HIS A 459 -21.71 0.86 -25.97
CA HIS A 459 -22.37 0.88 -24.66
C HIS A 459 -23.67 0.05 -24.62
N GLY A 460 -24.05 -0.58 -25.74
CA GLY A 460 -25.28 -1.37 -25.85
C GLY A 460 -26.55 -0.52 -25.86
N GLU A 461 -26.43 0.76 -26.22
CA GLU A 461 -27.51 1.72 -26.36
C GLU A 461 -28.09 1.67 -27.79
N GLU A 462 -29.30 2.21 -27.97
CA GLU A 462 -29.87 2.39 -29.30
C GLU A 462 -29.21 3.58 -30.00
N ALA A 463 -28.97 3.45 -31.31
CA ALA A 463 -28.40 4.55 -32.08
C ALA A 463 -29.34 5.76 -32.07
N PRO A 464 -28.83 6.98 -31.88
CA PRO A 464 -29.63 8.19 -31.77
C PRO A 464 -30.41 8.51 -33.04
N GLU A 465 -31.55 9.17 -32.87
CA GLU A 465 -32.35 9.70 -33.98
C GLU A 465 -31.50 10.70 -34.77
N PRO A 466 -31.47 10.63 -36.11
CA PRO A 466 -30.70 11.57 -36.91
C PRO A 466 -31.26 12.97 -36.80
N ASP A 467 -30.37 13.95 -36.79
CA ASP A 467 -30.74 15.34 -37.06
C ASP A 467 -31.28 15.50 -38.48
N PRO A 468 -31.97 16.62 -38.81
CA PRO A 468 -32.59 16.83 -40.12
C PRO A 468 -31.64 16.68 -41.31
N ASP A 469 -30.35 16.89 -41.08
CA ASP A 469 -29.28 16.86 -42.07
C ASP A 469 -28.48 15.54 -42.03
N GLU A 470 -28.81 14.60 -41.14
CA GLU A 470 -28.11 13.35 -40.92
C GLU A 470 -28.86 12.11 -41.43
N LEU A 471 -28.13 11.02 -41.65
CA LEU A 471 -28.70 9.74 -42.09
C LEU A 471 -29.16 8.86 -40.91
N PRO A 472 -30.28 8.12 -41.06
CA PRO A 472 -30.76 7.20 -40.04
C PRO A 472 -29.82 5.99 -39.88
N ALA A 473 -29.52 5.66 -38.63
CA ALA A 473 -28.63 4.56 -38.26
C ALA A 473 -29.38 3.23 -37.96
N THR A 474 -30.55 3.02 -38.57
CA THR A 474 -31.41 1.87 -38.24
C THR A 474 -30.74 0.55 -38.64
N GLY A 475 -30.52 -0.35 -37.67
CA GLY A 475 -29.84 -1.62 -37.92
C GLY A 475 -28.30 -1.54 -37.96
N ALA A 476 -27.72 -0.43 -37.50
CA ALA A 476 -26.28 -0.26 -37.37
C ALA A 476 -25.64 -1.33 -36.47
N ARG A 477 -24.45 -1.81 -36.84
CA ARG A 477 -23.65 -2.74 -36.02
C ARG A 477 -22.16 -2.54 -36.22
N LEU A 478 -21.38 -2.82 -35.18
CA LEU A 478 -19.92 -2.86 -35.24
C LEU A 478 -19.43 -4.23 -35.69
N ARG A 479 -18.62 -4.27 -36.74
CA ARG A 479 -17.90 -5.46 -37.20
C ARG A 479 -16.43 -5.35 -36.82
N TRP A 480 -16.03 -6.08 -35.78
CA TRP A 480 -14.65 -6.12 -35.30
C TRP A 480 -13.68 -6.65 -36.36
N VAL A 481 -12.68 -5.85 -36.68
CA VAL A 481 -11.57 -6.20 -37.57
C VAL A 481 -10.47 -6.82 -36.73
N ARG A 482 -10.16 -8.10 -36.94
CA ARG A 482 -9.02 -8.73 -36.27
C ARG A 482 -7.73 -8.18 -36.84
N THR A 483 -7.06 -7.31 -36.10
CA THR A 483 -5.70 -6.89 -36.41
C THR A 483 -4.76 -8.09 -36.20
N GLN A 484 -4.28 -8.70 -37.29
CA GLN A 484 -3.25 -9.75 -37.22
C GLN A 484 -1.89 -9.11 -36.87
N GLY A 485 -1.71 -8.78 -35.60
CA GLY A 485 -0.39 -8.44 -35.05
C GLY A 485 0.47 -9.68 -34.85
N SER A 486 1.79 -9.55 -34.95
CA SER A 486 2.72 -10.57 -34.48
C SER A 486 2.51 -10.79 -32.97
N SER A 487 2.43 -12.05 -32.53
CA SER A 487 2.28 -12.44 -31.11
C SER A 487 3.40 -11.92 -30.19
N ALA A 488 4.46 -11.33 -30.74
CA ALA A 488 5.62 -10.83 -30.01
C ALA A 488 5.50 -9.36 -29.56
N THR A 489 4.54 -8.58 -30.08
CA THR A 489 4.35 -7.18 -29.68
C THR A 489 3.38 -7.11 -28.50
N PRO A 490 3.70 -6.41 -27.39
CA PRO A 490 2.78 -6.26 -26.27
C PRO A 490 1.45 -5.67 -26.78
N ALA A 491 0.35 -6.34 -26.47
CA ALA A 491 -0.96 -5.90 -26.89
C ALA A 491 -1.24 -4.50 -26.33
N GLN A 492 -1.68 -3.60 -27.21
CA GLN A 492 -1.83 -2.16 -26.91
C GLN A 492 -3.25 -1.81 -26.45
N GLY A 493 -4.14 -2.80 -26.36
CA GLY A 493 -5.57 -2.63 -26.10
C GLY A 493 -6.35 -1.87 -27.16
N LEU A 494 -5.73 -1.62 -28.31
CA LEU A 494 -6.35 -1.02 -29.49
C LEU A 494 -6.97 -2.10 -30.35
N GLU A 495 -8.26 -2.02 -30.57
CA GLU A 495 -9.02 -2.84 -31.51
C GLU A 495 -9.63 -1.92 -32.57
N SER A 496 -9.85 -2.42 -33.79
CA SER A 496 -10.52 -1.64 -34.84
C SER A 496 -11.83 -2.32 -35.22
N ALA A 497 -12.86 -1.54 -35.53
CA ALA A 497 -14.15 -2.02 -35.98
C ALA A 497 -14.67 -1.19 -37.16
N ASP A 498 -15.35 -1.85 -38.08
CA ASP A 498 -16.09 -1.18 -39.16
C ASP A 498 -17.53 -0.93 -38.69
N LEU A 499 -18.03 0.28 -38.87
CA LEU A 499 -19.46 0.59 -38.68
C LEU A 499 -20.23 0.17 -39.93
N ILE A 500 -21.16 -0.78 -39.76
CA ILE A 500 -21.96 -1.33 -40.85
C ILE A 500 -23.42 -0.90 -40.70
N VAL A 501 -23.97 -0.26 -41.73
CA VAL A 501 -25.39 0.12 -41.83
C VAL A 501 -25.95 -0.43 -43.14
N ASP A 502 -27.11 -1.10 -43.06
CA ASP A 502 -27.74 -1.78 -44.20
C ASP A 502 -26.83 -2.74 -45.00
N GLY A 503 -25.76 -3.23 -44.37
CA GLY A 503 -24.78 -4.14 -44.98
C GLY A 503 -23.57 -3.47 -45.64
N GLU A 504 -23.52 -2.14 -45.71
CA GLU A 504 -22.38 -1.37 -46.21
C GLU A 504 -21.53 -0.78 -45.08
N CYS A 505 -20.24 -0.63 -45.33
CA CYS A 505 -19.31 0.01 -44.39
C CYS A 505 -19.39 1.52 -44.56
N VAL A 506 -19.89 2.21 -43.53
CA VAL A 506 -20.11 3.66 -43.55
C VAL A 506 -18.97 4.44 -42.89
N GLY A 507 -18.19 3.77 -42.04
CA GLY A 507 -17.00 4.33 -41.41
C GLY A 507 -16.19 3.27 -40.65
N SER A 508 -15.02 3.68 -40.17
CA SER A 508 -14.13 2.86 -39.34
C SER A 508 -13.85 3.55 -38.02
N VAL A 509 -13.76 2.75 -36.95
CA VAL A 509 -13.49 3.23 -35.59
C VAL A 509 -12.36 2.43 -34.95
N ASP A 510 -11.45 3.14 -34.31
CA ASP A 510 -10.47 2.56 -33.40
C ASP A 510 -11.01 2.65 -31.97
N VAL A 511 -11.06 1.51 -31.30
CA VAL A 511 -11.63 1.32 -29.98
C VAL A 511 -10.54 0.96 -28.98
N GLY A 512 -10.51 1.69 -27.88
CA GLY A 512 -9.64 1.42 -26.74
C GLY A 512 -10.45 1.25 -25.46
N TRP A 513 -9.88 1.68 -24.35
CA TRP A 513 -10.55 1.69 -23.05
C TRP A 513 -10.79 3.11 -22.60
N GLU A 514 -11.91 3.35 -21.93
CA GLU A 514 -12.08 4.56 -21.14
C GLU A 514 -10.98 4.63 -20.07
N VAL A 515 -10.63 5.84 -19.64
CA VAL A 515 -9.70 6.04 -18.53
C VAL A 515 -10.46 5.92 -17.21
N ASP A 516 -9.91 5.16 -16.26
CA ASP A 516 -10.44 5.03 -14.92
C ASP A 516 -10.60 6.42 -14.27
N PRO A 517 -11.77 6.75 -13.67
CA PRO A 517 -12.03 8.06 -13.08
C PRO A 517 -11.03 8.48 -11.98
N TYR A 518 -10.33 7.55 -11.34
CA TYR A 518 -9.31 7.83 -10.33
C TYR A 518 -7.93 8.08 -10.93
N ALA A 519 -7.74 7.99 -12.24
CA ALA A 519 -6.45 8.28 -12.89
C ALA A 519 -5.94 9.70 -12.58
N ILE A 520 -6.80 10.72 -12.63
CA ILE A 520 -6.41 12.09 -12.30
C ILE A 520 -6.02 12.23 -10.81
N PRO A 521 -6.84 11.79 -9.83
CA PRO A 521 -6.44 11.72 -8.43
C PRO A 521 -5.13 10.95 -8.19
N LEU A 522 -4.89 9.87 -8.95
CA LEU A 522 -3.66 9.09 -8.90
C LEU A 522 -2.46 9.93 -9.30
N PHE A 523 -2.49 10.61 -10.45
CA PHE A 523 -1.40 11.48 -10.89
C PHE A 523 -1.18 12.67 -9.96
N GLN A 524 -2.24 13.35 -9.53
CA GLN A 524 -2.13 14.45 -8.56
C GLN A 524 -1.47 13.98 -7.26
N THR A 525 -1.86 12.79 -6.78
CA THR A 525 -1.25 12.22 -5.56
C THR A 525 0.18 11.80 -5.82
N ALA A 526 0.48 11.19 -6.96
CA ALA A 526 1.83 10.78 -7.37
C ALA A 526 2.78 11.98 -7.43
N ASN A 527 2.37 13.10 -8.05
CA ASN A 527 3.16 14.33 -8.15
C ASN A 527 3.42 14.93 -6.76
N ARG A 528 2.44 14.88 -5.85
CA ARG A 528 2.57 15.31 -4.45
C ARG A 528 3.49 14.43 -3.58
N THR A 529 3.91 13.26 -4.05
CA THR A 529 4.87 12.42 -3.30
C THR A 529 6.31 12.95 -3.33
N GLY A 530 6.62 13.86 -4.26
CA GLY A 530 7.99 14.29 -4.56
C GLY A 530 8.84 13.22 -5.27
N ALA A 531 8.24 12.11 -5.71
CA ALA A 531 8.88 11.14 -6.60
C ALA A 531 8.73 11.57 -8.06
N ARG A 532 9.64 11.14 -8.93
CA ARG A 532 9.47 11.32 -10.37
C ARG A 532 8.36 10.39 -10.86
N VAL A 533 7.33 10.96 -11.46
CA VAL A 533 6.22 10.19 -12.03
C VAL A 533 6.49 9.91 -13.52
N VAL A 534 6.34 8.64 -13.91
CA VAL A 534 6.52 8.17 -15.29
C VAL A 534 5.28 7.40 -15.71
N LEU A 535 4.73 7.72 -16.88
CA LEU A 535 3.60 6.99 -17.47
C LEU A 535 4.07 6.15 -18.65
N ARG A 536 3.73 4.85 -18.68
CA ARG A 536 3.76 4.07 -19.91
C ARG A 536 2.36 4.05 -20.52
N HIS A 537 2.19 4.62 -21.70
CA HIS A 537 0.89 4.66 -22.35
C HIS A 537 0.39 3.28 -22.79
N VAL A 538 -0.92 3.12 -22.74
CA VAL A 538 -1.68 2.15 -23.53
C VAL A 538 -2.75 2.91 -24.34
N ALA A 539 -3.44 2.27 -25.28
CA ALA A 539 -4.47 2.95 -26.06
C ALA A 539 -5.55 3.58 -25.17
N GLY A 540 -5.79 4.88 -25.36
CA GLY A 540 -6.79 5.66 -24.62
C GLY A 540 -6.21 6.48 -23.46
N THR A 541 -4.89 6.42 -23.23
CA THR A 541 -4.22 7.16 -22.14
C THR A 541 -3.42 8.36 -22.62
N GLU A 542 -3.46 8.69 -23.90
CA GLU A 542 -2.65 9.74 -24.53
C GLU A 542 -2.94 11.12 -23.93
N ASP A 543 -4.19 11.41 -23.57
CA ASP A 543 -4.61 12.67 -22.95
C ASP A 543 -3.99 12.91 -21.56
N LEU A 544 -3.49 11.86 -20.92
CA LEU A 544 -2.83 11.93 -19.62
C LEU A 544 -1.36 12.39 -19.71
N THR A 545 -0.82 12.55 -20.92
CA THR A 545 0.57 12.99 -21.15
C THR A 545 0.89 14.28 -20.39
N ALA A 546 -0.03 15.24 -20.38
CA ALA A 546 0.15 16.53 -19.70
C ALA A 546 0.24 16.40 -18.16
N SER A 547 -0.18 15.27 -17.59
CA SER A 547 -0.20 15.05 -16.13
C SER A 547 1.16 14.58 -15.58
N VAL A 548 2.13 14.26 -16.44
CA VAL A 548 3.43 13.70 -16.05
C VAL A 548 4.60 14.33 -16.81
N GLY A 549 5.77 14.39 -16.16
CA GLY A 549 6.99 14.92 -16.77
C GLY A 549 7.73 13.95 -17.70
N THR A 550 7.31 12.69 -17.80
CA THR A 550 7.97 11.67 -18.65
C THR A 550 6.98 10.58 -19.05
N THR A 551 6.93 10.29 -20.35
CA THR A 551 6.06 9.24 -20.90
C THR A 551 6.83 8.25 -21.78
N HIS A 552 6.32 7.02 -21.87
CA HIS A 552 6.77 6.01 -22.80
C HIS A 552 5.60 5.58 -23.70
N PRO A 553 5.82 5.39 -25.01
CA PRO A 553 4.74 5.06 -25.94
C PRO A 553 4.19 3.64 -25.71
N PRO A 554 2.96 3.36 -26.20
CA PRO A 554 2.39 2.01 -26.18
C PRO A 554 3.30 0.99 -26.87
N GLY A 555 3.36 -0.23 -26.34
CA GLY A 555 4.21 -1.30 -26.84
C GLY A 555 5.66 -1.30 -26.33
N THR A 556 6.07 -0.30 -25.54
CA THR A 556 7.37 -0.34 -24.84
C THR A 556 7.36 -1.47 -23.79
N PRO A 557 8.37 -2.37 -23.75
CA PRO A 557 8.47 -3.40 -22.70
C PRO A 557 8.61 -2.76 -21.32
N LEU A 558 7.67 -3.05 -20.43
CA LEU A 558 7.58 -2.51 -19.08
C LEU A 558 8.77 -2.96 -18.21
N LEU A 559 9.30 -4.17 -18.42
CA LEU A 559 10.50 -4.64 -17.71
C LEU A 559 11.69 -3.72 -17.98
N ASN A 560 11.91 -3.33 -19.23
CA ASN A 560 13.02 -2.47 -19.61
C ASN A 560 12.85 -1.07 -18.98
N VAL A 561 11.65 -0.51 -19.03
CA VAL A 561 11.34 0.78 -18.40
C VAL A 561 11.66 0.75 -16.90
N VAL A 562 11.20 -0.26 -16.17
CA VAL A 562 11.46 -0.39 -14.74
C VAL A 562 12.95 -0.60 -14.46
N ARG A 563 13.63 -1.45 -15.24
CA ARG A 563 15.07 -1.74 -15.08
C ARG A 563 15.91 -0.49 -15.28
N ASP A 564 15.67 0.25 -16.36
CA ASP A 564 16.44 1.44 -16.72
C ASP A 564 16.22 2.56 -15.69
N LEU A 565 14.97 2.83 -15.31
CA LEU A 565 14.65 3.83 -14.28
C LEU A 565 15.26 3.47 -12.93
N ARG A 566 15.26 2.18 -12.59
CA ARG A 566 15.83 1.70 -11.33
C ARG A 566 17.34 1.87 -11.26
N ALA A 567 18.04 1.57 -12.35
CA ALA A 567 19.48 1.76 -12.48
C ALA A 567 19.86 3.25 -12.45
N ASP A 568 19.10 4.09 -13.16
CA ASP A 568 19.44 5.50 -13.35
C ASP A 568 19.00 6.41 -12.18
N ARG A 569 17.85 6.12 -11.56
CA ARG A 569 17.15 7.07 -10.67
C ARG A 569 16.90 6.54 -9.26
N GLY A 570 17.03 5.24 -9.05
CA GLY A 570 16.88 4.61 -7.74
C GLY A 570 15.55 3.85 -7.56
N PRO A 571 15.06 3.67 -6.32
CA PRO A 571 13.97 2.74 -6.05
C PRO A 571 12.67 3.07 -6.78
N VAL A 572 12.11 2.07 -7.47
CA VAL A 572 10.91 2.19 -8.31
C VAL A 572 9.69 1.55 -7.62
N LEU A 573 8.59 2.31 -7.55
CA LEU A 573 7.25 1.79 -7.30
C LEU A 573 6.53 1.66 -8.65
N LEU A 574 6.01 0.48 -8.95
CA LEU A 574 5.24 0.19 -10.17
C LEU A 574 3.77 -0.02 -9.81
N ILE A 575 2.87 0.66 -10.51
CA ILE A 575 1.42 0.42 -10.50
C ILE A 575 1.02 -0.09 -11.89
N THR A 576 0.48 -1.30 -11.96
CA THR A 576 0.01 -1.92 -13.22
C THR A 576 -1.21 -2.81 -12.97
N ALA A 577 -1.81 -3.36 -14.01
CA ALA A 577 -2.85 -4.37 -13.93
C ALA A 577 -2.55 -5.47 -14.96
N LEU A 578 -2.88 -6.71 -14.63
CA LEU A 578 -2.92 -7.77 -15.63
C LEU A 578 -4.28 -7.72 -16.31
N HIS A 579 -4.27 -7.70 -17.64
CA HIS A 579 -5.48 -7.68 -18.45
C HIS A 579 -5.27 -8.52 -19.70
N ARG A 580 -6.30 -9.20 -20.23
CA ARG A 580 -6.13 -10.05 -21.43
C ARG A 580 -5.60 -9.29 -22.66
N ASP A 581 -5.94 -8.00 -22.78
CA ASP A 581 -5.56 -7.14 -23.93
C ASP A 581 -4.21 -6.44 -23.76
N PHE A 582 -3.54 -6.60 -22.60
CA PHE A 582 -2.30 -5.87 -22.27
C PHE A 582 -1.24 -6.75 -21.59
N ALA A 583 -1.67 -7.84 -20.94
CA ALA A 583 -0.84 -8.69 -20.12
C ALA A 583 0.16 -9.43 -20.99
N SER A 584 1.41 -9.25 -20.62
CA SER A 584 2.54 -9.98 -21.16
C SER A 584 3.34 -10.56 -20.00
N THR A 585 4.15 -11.57 -20.30
CA THR A 585 5.15 -12.09 -19.35
C THR A 585 6.09 -10.97 -18.84
N ASP A 586 6.27 -9.92 -19.63
CA ASP A 586 7.05 -8.72 -19.30
C ASP A 586 6.42 -7.89 -18.17
N THR A 587 5.09 -7.81 -18.08
CA THR A 587 4.39 -7.14 -16.97
C THR A 587 4.67 -7.82 -15.63
N LEU A 588 4.58 -9.16 -15.60
CA LEU A 588 4.88 -9.95 -14.41
C LEU A 588 6.34 -9.80 -13.97
N ALA A 589 7.26 -9.69 -14.94
CA ALA A 589 8.69 -9.53 -14.68
C ALA A 589 8.99 -8.15 -14.11
N ALA A 590 8.36 -7.10 -14.66
CA ALA A 590 8.46 -5.74 -14.16
C ALA A 590 7.99 -5.64 -12.69
N LEU A 591 6.86 -6.28 -12.35
CA LEU A 591 6.37 -6.37 -10.97
C LEU A 591 7.36 -7.06 -10.04
N ALA A 592 8.00 -8.15 -10.49
CA ALA A 592 8.95 -8.89 -9.68
C ALA A 592 10.23 -8.08 -9.35
N ILE A 593 10.73 -7.29 -10.32
CA ILE A 593 11.97 -6.49 -10.13
C ILE A 593 11.74 -5.13 -9.49
N ALA A 594 10.52 -4.60 -9.53
CA ALA A 594 10.18 -3.34 -8.88
C ALA A 594 10.46 -3.40 -7.37
N ASP A 595 10.90 -2.28 -6.77
CA ASP A 595 11.12 -2.23 -5.33
C ASP A 595 9.78 -2.24 -4.57
N VAL A 596 8.72 -1.69 -5.16
CA VAL A 596 7.33 -1.87 -4.68
C VAL A 596 6.43 -2.13 -5.88
N GLY A 597 5.99 -3.37 -6.06
CA GLY A 597 5.04 -3.75 -7.11
C GLY A 597 3.59 -3.74 -6.62
N VAL A 598 2.76 -2.87 -7.18
CA VAL A 598 1.31 -2.78 -6.91
C VAL A 598 0.55 -3.22 -8.15
N ALA A 599 -0.29 -4.24 -8.01
CA ALA A 599 -1.12 -4.74 -9.10
C ALA A 599 -2.61 -4.59 -8.78
N LEU A 600 -3.39 -4.01 -9.70
CA LEU A 600 -4.85 -4.04 -9.61
C LEU A 600 -5.35 -5.43 -9.98
N ASP A 601 -6.35 -5.90 -9.22
CA ASP A 601 -6.96 -7.20 -9.45
C ASP A 601 -8.01 -7.10 -10.55
N ASP A 602 -7.88 -7.91 -11.59
CA ASP A 602 -8.93 -8.10 -12.59
C ASP A 602 -9.41 -9.56 -12.56
N PRO A 603 -10.65 -9.82 -12.11
CA PRO A 603 -11.22 -11.16 -12.06
C PRO A 603 -11.25 -11.88 -13.43
N ARG A 604 -11.18 -11.14 -14.54
CA ARG A 604 -11.17 -11.68 -15.90
C ARG A 604 -9.75 -11.96 -16.43
N ALA A 605 -8.71 -11.57 -15.70
CA ALA A 605 -7.31 -11.80 -16.05
C ALA A 605 -6.64 -12.75 -15.07
N ALA A 606 -5.38 -13.12 -15.33
CA ALA A 606 -4.61 -13.91 -14.38
C ALA A 606 -4.25 -13.12 -13.12
N THR A 607 -4.09 -13.82 -11.99
CA THR A 607 -3.65 -13.20 -10.73
C THR A 607 -2.19 -12.78 -10.81
N ALA A 608 -1.89 -11.53 -10.42
CA ALA A 608 -0.55 -10.97 -10.42
C ALA A 608 0.28 -11.41 -9.20
N TRP A 609 0.57 -12.70 -9.09
CA TRP A 609 1.30 -13.28 -7.95
C TRP A 609 2.70 -12.71 -7.73
N THR A 610 3.29 -12.04 -8.72
CA THR A 610 4.60 -11.38 -8.63
C THR A 610 4.54 -9.98 -8.01
N ALA A 611 3.35 -9.43 -7.80
CA ALA A 611 3.17 -8.16 -7.12
C ALA A 611 3.48 -8.28 -5.63
N ASP A 612 3.96 -7.19 -5.03
CA ASP A 612 4.12 -7.12 -3.57
C ASP A 612 2.76 -6.83 -2.88
N ILE A 613 1.87 -6.09 -3.58
CA ILE A 613 0.52 -5.71 -3.12
C ILE A 613 -0.46 -5.92 -4.28
N ILE A 614 -1.52 -6.69 -4.05
CA ILE A 614 -2.66 -6.84 -4.97
C ILE A 614 -3.84 -6.04 -4.41
N THR A 615 -4.33 -5.08 -5.19
CA THR A 615 -5.41 -4.19 -4.77
C THR A 615 -6.79 -4.69 -5.17
N GLY A 616 -7.82 -3.87 -5.01
CA GLY A 616 -9.12 -4.08 -5.64
C GLY A 616 -9.06 -3.92 -7.16
N THR A 617 -10.25 -3.86 -7.78
CA THR A 617 -10.43 -3.60 -9.22
C THR A 617 -10.26 -2.14 -9.59
N ASP A 618 -10.48 -1.22 -8.64
CA ASP A 618 -10.35 0.22 -8.86
C ASP A 618 -8.98 0.76 -8.44
N LEU A 619 -8.68 1.96 -8.93
CA LEU A 619 -7.46 2.70 -8.63
C LEU A 619 -7.49 3.42 -7.27
N ALA A 620 -8.61 3.49 -6.56
CA ALA A 620 -8.73 4.29 -5.34
C ALA A 620 -7.75 3.80 -4.27
N ASP A 621 -7.56 2.48 -4.17
CA ASP A 621 -6.60 1.89 -3.24
C ASP A 621 -5.14 2.16 -3.63
N ALA A 622 -4.84 2.22 -4.93
CA ALA A 622 -3.53 2.63 -5.41
C ALA A 622 -3.23 4.10 -5.02
N VAL A 623 -4.22 4.99 -5.08
CA VAL A 623 -4.11 6.37 -4.57
C VAL A 623 -3.78 6.39 -3.07
N ARG A 624 -4.43 5.55 -2.26
CA ARG A 624 -4.13 5.45 -0.82
C ARG A 624 -2.69 5.00 -0.58
N ILE A 625 -2.19 4.01 -1.32
CA ILE A 625 -0.80 3.55 -1.22
C ILE A 625 0.19 4.67 -1.57
N LEU A 626 -0.06 5.43 -2.65
CA LEU A 626 0.76 6.58 -3.02
C LEU A 626 0.78 7.66 -1.93
N SER A 627 -0.39 7.95 -1.33
CA SER A 627 -0.48 8.94 -0.24
C SER A 627 0.36 8.57 1.00
N ALA A 628 0.70 7.28 1.16
CA ALA A 628 1.54 6.80 2.25
C ALA A 628 3.02 7.13 2.08
N ILE A 629 3.52 7.33 0.85
CA ILE A 629 4.94 7.53 0.53
C ILE A 629 5.55 8.73 1.28
N PRO A 630 5.03 9.97 1.14
CA PRO A 630 5.62 11.12 1.83
C PRO A 630 5.55 10.98 3.36
N VAL A 631 4.50 10.34 3.87
CA VAL A 631 4.34 10.10 5.32
C VAL A 631 5.30 9.02 5.82
N ALA A 632 5.56 7.98 5.04
CA ALA A 632 6.53 6.93 5.35
C ALA A 632 7.96 7.48 5.41
N ARG A 633 8.31 8.36 4.45
CA ARG A 633 9.60 9.07 4.43
C ARG A 633 9.75 9.97 5.64
N SER A 634 8.77 10.84 5.90
CA SER A 634 8.77 11.75 7.06
C SER A 634 8.81 11.00 8.39
N ALA A 635 8.09 9.88 8.52
CA ALA A 635 8.12 9.04 9.72
C ALA A 635 9.51 8.40 9.94
N SER A 636 10.16 7.95 8.87
CA SER A 636 11.49 7.36 8.92
C SER A 636 12.57 8.39 9.26
N GLU A 637 12.52 9.58 8.64
CA GLU A 637 13.41 10.72 8.96
C GLU A 637 13.22 11.17 10.41
N SER A 638 11.98 11.34 10.86
CA SER A 638 11.67 11.68 12.26
C SER A 638 12.22 10.63 13.23
N ALA A 639 12.10 9.34 12.90
CA ALA A 639 12.63 8.26 13.70
C ALA A 639 14.18 8.24 13.75
N VAL A 640 14.84 8.62 12.66
CA VAL A 640 16.30 8.83 12.62
C VAL A 640 16.72 10.02 13.48
N HIS A 641 16.01 11.14 13.43
CA HIS A 641 16.30 12.31 14.27
C HIS A 641 16.13 11.99 15.75
N LEU A 642 15.07 11.25 16.11
CA LEU A 642 14.87 10.75 17.47
C LEU A 642 16.01 9.82 17.90
N ALA A 643 16.46 8.92 17.00
CA ALA A 643 17.60 8.06 17.28
C ALA A 643 18.86 8.89 17.56
N GLN A 644 19.22 9.83 16.68
CA GLN A 644 20.37 10.73 16.85
C GLN A 644 20.30 11.49 18.19
N GLY A 645 19.14 12.05 18.54
CA GLY A 645 18.93 12.73 19.81
C GLY A 645 19.12 11.80 21.01
N GLY A 646 18.52 10.61 20.97
CA GLY A 646 18.64 9.60 22.02
C GLY A 646 20.08 9.10 22.21
N THR A 647 20.80 8.81 21.11
CA THR A 647 22.19 8.35 21.16
C THR A 647 23.14 9.45 21.64
N THR A 648 22.93 10.69 21.20
CA THR A 648 23.75 11.85 21.62
C THR A 648 23.59 12.11 23.11
N LEU A 649 22.36 12.09 23.61
CA LEU A 649 22.09 12.31 25.02
C LEU A 649 22.61 11.16 25.90
N ALA A 650 22.49 9.91 25.45
CA ALA A 650 23.12 8.77 26.11
C ALA A 650 24.65 8.89 26.16
N GLY A 651 25.28 9.32 25.06
CA GLY A 651 26.72 9.59 25.01
C GLY A 651 27.18 10.71 25.94
N LEU A 652 26.41 11.80 26.06
CA LEU A 652 26.70 12.88 27.00
C LEU A 652 26.63 12.41 28.46
N LEU A 653 25.61 11.62 28.82
CA LEU A 653 25.48 11.08 30.17
C LEU A 653 26.61 10.11 30.55
N LEU A 654 27.13 9.38 29.56
CA LEU A 654 28.31 8.53 29.75
C LEU A 654 29.56 9.34 30.10
N VAL A 655 29.72 10.53 29.50
CA VAL A 655 30.85 11.42 29.78
C VAL A 655 30.71 12.12 31.13
N THR A 656 29.50 12.50 31.53
CA THR A 656 29.27 13.22 32.79
C THR A 656 29.31 12.32 34.02
N GLY A 657 29.24 10.98 33.86
CA GLY A 657 29.39 10.01 34.95
C GLY A 657 28.23 9.95 35.94
N GLU A 658 27.07 10.54 35.62
CA GLU A 658 25.92 10.68 36.53
C GLU A 658 24.92 9.51 36.48
N GLU A 659 25.33 8.30 36.06
CA GLU A 659 24.42 7.13 36.04
C GLU A 659 24.03 6.60 37.44
N GLU A 660 24.63 7.10 38.54
CA GLU A 660 24.43 6.57 39.90
C GLU A 660 23.88 7.60 40.90
N ALA A 661 22.54 7.75 41.00
CA ALA A 661 21.91 8.37 42.18
C ALA A 661 20.40 8.11 42.35
N SER A 662 19.91 6.88 42.16
CA SER A 662 18.53 6.55 42.60
C SER A 662 18.41 5.13 43.12
N THR A 663 18.13 5.01 44.42
CA THR A 663 18.00 3.77 45.20
C THR A 663 16.58 3.19 45.21
N SER A 664 15.62 3.81 44.49
CA SER A 664 14.22 3.34 44.49
C SER A 664 13.94 2.35 43.36
N PRO A 665 13.56 1.09 43.65
CA PRO A 665 13.28 0.06 42.64
C PRO A 665 11.99 0.29 41.83
N VAL A 666 11.15 1.26 42.21
CA VAL A 666 9.83 1.53 41.59
C VAL A 666 9.83 2.83 40.75
N SER A 667 10.97 3.51 40.60
CA SER A 667 11.01 4.76 39.85
C SER A 667 10.93 4.52 38.34
N PHE A 668 9.91 5.10 37.69
CA PHE A 668 9.72 5.17 36.23
C PHE A 668 10.98 5.64 35.47
N ARG A 669 11.89 6.33 36.17
CA ARG A 669 13.17 6.85 35.68
C ARG A 669 14.19 5.77 35.29
N ARG A 670 14.14 4.55 35.87
CA ARG A 670 14.97 3.40 35.44
C ARG A 670 14.50 2.76 34.14
N TRP A 671 13.27 3.03 33.72
CA TRP A 671 12.67 2.47 32.50
C TRP A 671 13.08 3.23 31.23
N LEU A 672 13.42 4.51 31.36
CA LEU A 672 13.63 5.46 30.27
C LEU A 672 15.11 5.87 30.13
N ASN A 673 15.98 4.93 29.73
CA ASN A 673 17.24 5.34 29.09
C ASN A 673 16.89 6.22 27.86
N PRO A 674 17.64 7.31 27.58
CA PRO A 674 17.43 8.19 26.43
C PRO A 674 17.12 7.46 25.11
N VAL A 675 17.84 6.36 24.84
CA VAL A 675 17.65 5.54 23.63
C VAL A 675 16.29 4.84 23.62
N ASN A 676 15.86 4.28 24.76
CA ASN A 676 14.55 3.64 24.91
C ASN A 676 13.41 4.65 24.87
N ALA A 677 13.59 5.85 25.44
CA ALA A 677 12.62 6.93 25.35
C ALA A 677 12.43 7.41 23.90
N ALA A 678 13.54 7.58 23.16
CA ALA A 678 13.50 7.90 21.73
C ALA A 678 12.80 6.80 20.92
N ALA A 679 13.06 5.52 21.24
CA ALA A 679 12.46 4.39 20.57
C ALA A 679 10.94 4.25 20.83
N ALA A 680 10.51 4.45 22.08
CA ALA A 680 9.10 4.52 22.45
C ALA A 680 8.38 5.65 21.68
N THR A 681 9.00 6.83 21.64
CA THR A 681 8.47 8.00 20.92
C THR A 681 8.36 7.75 19.42
N ALA A 682 9.39 7.14 18.83
CA ALA A 682 9.38 6.79 17.41
C ALA A 682 8.29 5.75 17.08
N LEU A 683 8.10 4.73 17.94
CA LEU A 683 7.05 3.72 17.79
C LEU A 683 5.65 4.36 17.80
N VAL A 684 5.39 5.23 18.78
CA VAL A 684 4.11 5.94 18.92
C VAL A 684 3.88 6.88 17.73
N THR A 685 4.89 7.65 17.34
CA THR A 685 4.79 8.58 16.20
C THR A 685 4.56 7.83 14.90
N GLY A 686 5.29 6.74 14.63
CA GLY A 686 5.09 5.88 13.46
C GLY A 686 3.66 5.30 13.41
N THR A 687 3.14 4.85 14.56
CA THR A 687 1.76 4.37 14.69
C THR A 687 0.73 5.44 14.34
N PHE A 688 0.86 6.65 14.89
CA PHE A 688 -0.05 7.75 14.61
C PHE A 688 0.04 8.25 13.16
N SER A 689 1.25 8.30 12.59
CA SER A 689 1.46 8.70 11.19
C SER A 689 0.78 7.73 10.23
N ALA A 690 0.90 6.42 10.43
CA ALA A 690 0.18 5.43 9.63
C ALA A 690 -1.35 5.52 9.82
N ALA A 691 -1.81 5.70 11.06
CA ALA A 691 -3.23 5.88 11.35
C ALA A 691 -3.81 7.16 10.70
N ARG A 692 -3.01 8.21 10.49
CA ARG A 692 -3.42 9.41 9.76
C ARG A 692 -3.64 9.12 8.27
N VAL A 693 -2.74 8.36 7.63
CA VAL A 693 -2.88 7.94 6.23
C VAL A 693 -4.16 7.12 6.05
N LEU A 694 -4.41 6.15 6.92
CA LEU A 694 -5.60 5.30 6.88
C LEU A 694 -6.92 6.05 7.13
N ARG A 695 -6.88 7.28 7.65
CA ARG A 695 -8.04 8.13 7.89
C ARG A 695 -8.23 9.21 6.84
N LEU A 696 -7.36 9.26 5.82
CA LEU A 696 -7.56 10.15 4.69
C LEU A 696 -8.90 9.81 4.02
N PRO A 697 -9.66 10.83 3.59
CA PRO A 697 -10.87 10.59 2.82
C PRO A 697 -10.51 9.86 1.52
N ASP A 698 -11.45 9.05 1.07
CA ASP A 698 -11.33 8.34 -0.20
C ASP A 698 -11.17 9.38 -1.32
N PRO A 699 -10.33 9.10 -2.33
CA PRO A 699 -10.20 10.01 -3.46
C PRO A 699 -11.56 10.22 -4.11
N THR A 700 -11.80 11.42 -4.64
CA THR A 700 -13.00 11.70 -5.43
C THR A 700 -12.74 11.33 -6.88
N PRO A 701 -13.55 10.45 -7.51
CA PRO A 701 -13.40 10.11 -8.91
C PRO A 701 -13.59 11.35 -9.80
N GLN A 702 -12.78 11.48 -10.85
CA GLN A 702 -12.81 12.57 -11.83
C GLN A 702 -12.86 11.96 -13.25
N PRO A 703 -14.06 11.61 -13.75
CA PRO A 703 -14.19 11.01 -15.07
C PRO A 703 -13.74 11.99 -16.17
N LEU A 704 -13.00 11.49 -17.16
CA LEU A 704 -12.52 12.26 -18.33
C LEU A 704 -13.48 12.16 -19.51
N THR A 705 -14.78 12.20 -19.24
CA THR A 705 -15.79 12.14 -20.31
C THR A 705 -15.77 13.43 -21.12
N ALA A 706 -15.72 13.31 -22.44
CA ALA A 706 -15.83 14.42 -23.38
C ALA A 706 -17.28 14.91 -23.49
N TRP A 707 -17.80 15.50 -22.40
CA TRP A 707 -19.21 15.95 -22.33
C TRP A 707 -19.61 16.90 -23.45
N HIS A 708 -18.66 17.66 -24.00
CA HIS A 708 -18.86 18.60 -25.12
C HIS A 708 -19.21 17.92 -26.45
N ALA A 709 -18.78 16.67 -26.65
CA ALA A 709 -19.00 15.89 -27.86
C ALA A 709 -20.27 15.01 -27.79
N LEU A 710 -21.01 15.08 -26.68
CA LEU A 710 -22.23 14.31 -26.49
C LEU A 710 -23.47 15.20 -26.60
N ASP A 711 -24.55 14.63 -27.13
CA ASP A 711 -25.86 15.26 -27.13
C ASP A 711 -26.39 15.48 -25.70
N PRO A 712 -27.06 16.61 -25.38
CA PRO A 712 -27.61 16.86 -24.05
C PRO A 712 -28.54 15.76 -23.52
N GLU A 713 -29.23 15.02 -24.39
CA GLU A 713 -30.05 13.86 -24.03
C GLU A 713 -29.22 12.70 -23.50
N ILE A 714 -28.08 12.40 -24.17
CA ILE A 714 -27.11 11.40 -23.74
C ILE A 714 -26.46 11.83 -22.41
N VAL A 715 -26.05 13.11 -22.31
CA VAL A 715 -25.47 13.65 -21.06
C VAL A 715 -26.44 13.52 -19.89
N TYR A 716 -27.69 13.95 -20.08
CA TYR A 716 -28.69 13.87 -19.02
C TYR A 716 -29.02 12.40 -18.68
N SER A 717 -29.06 11.51 -19.66
CA SER A 717 -29.35 10.09 -19.42
C SER A 717 -28.21 9.34 -18.76
N ARG A 718 -26.94 9.64 -19.06
CA ARG A 718 -25.79 9.10 -18.31
C ARG A 718 -25.79 9.59 -16.86
N LEU A 719 -26.15 10.85 -16.62
CA LEU A 719 -26.24 11.42 -15.27
C LEU A 719 -27.50 10.97 -14.50
N ALA A 720 -28.61 10.65 -15.18
CA ALA A 720 -29.91 10.33 -14.57
C ALA A 720 -30.32 8.84 -14.61
N GLY A 721 -29.79 8.05 -15.55
CA GLY A 721 -30.26 6.70 -15.94
C GLY A 721 -29.57 5.53 -15.25
N GLY A 722 -28.40 5.73 -14.63
CA GLY A 722 -27.80 4.76 -13.73
C GLY A 722 -27.06 3.58 -14.39
N ALA A 723 -25.76 3.73 -14.56
CA ALA A 723 -24.86 3.26 -13.51
C ALA A 723 -24.47 4.53 -12.75
N ARG A 724 -24.49 4.54 -11.42
CA ARG A 724 -23.93 5.69 -10.69
C ARG A 724 -22.52 5.88 -11.27
N PRO A 725 -22.13 7.03 -11.87
CA PRO A 725 -20.71 7.39 -11.83
C PRO A 725 -20.46 7.48 -10.33
N MET A 726 -19.82 6.42 -9.82
CA MET A 726 -19.86 5.89 -8.46
C MET A 726 -20.48 6.87 -7.47
N ALA A 727 -21.61 6.49 -6.86
CA ALA A 727 -22.24 7.30 -5.83
C ALA A 727 -21.11 7.83 -4.96
N VAL A 728 -20.90 9.15 -4.98
CA VAL A 728 -20.13 9.85 -3.96
C VAL A 728 -20.67 9.26 -2.69
N GLU A 729 -19.91 8.34 -2.11
CA GLU A 729 -20.43 7.47 -1.08
C GLU A 729 -20.77 8.46 0.00
N THR A 730 -22.08 8.61 0.14
CA THR A 730 -22.64 9.77 0.78
C THR A 730 -22.05 9.73 2.17
N GLU A 731 -21.49 10.84 2.64
CA GLU A 731 -20.60 10.87 3.82
C GLU A 731 -20.97 9.81 4.85
N PRO A 732 -19.98 9.08 5.43
CA PRO A 732 -20.22 8.00 6.36
C PRO A 732 -21.39 8.32 7.27
N SER A 733 -22.32 7.39 7.49
CA SER A 733 -23.54 7.65 8.28
C SER A 733 -23.25 8.24 9.67
N TRP A 734 -22.04 8.04 10.21
CA TRP A 734 -21.56 8.71 11.42
C TRP A 734 -21.18 10.18 11.21
N ARG A 735 -20.59 10.58 10.06
CA ARG A 735 -20.35 11.98 9.68
C ARG A 735 -21.65 12.68 9.35
N ARG A 736 -22.57 12.05 8.60
CA ARG A 736 -23.92 12.60 8.41
C ARG A 736 -24.71 12.67 9.71
N ARG A 737 -24.58 11.70 10.62
CA ARG A 737 -25.14 11.81 11.99
C ARG A 737 -24.41 12.84 12.84
N LEU A 738 -23.11 13.02 12.69
CA LEU A 738 -22.35 14.06 13.39
C LEU A 738 -22.63 15.44 12.80
N ASP A 739 -22.96 15.54 11.52
CA ASP A 739 -23.42 16.75 10.85
C ASP A 739 -24.88 17.04 11.22
N ASP A 740 -25.76 16.05 11.17
CA ASP A 740 -27.13 16.16 11.68
C ASP A 740 -27.16 16.46 13.21
N LEU A 741 -26.20 15.94 13.99
CA LEU A 741 -26.00 16.29 15.40
C LEU A 741 -25.28 17.63 15.57
N SER A 742 -24.42 18.06 14.64
CA SER A 742 -23.73 19.36 14.68
C SER A 742 -24.64 20.52 14.24
N TYR A 743 -25.73 20.21 13.54
CA TYR A 743 -26.87 21.10 13.27
C TYR A 743 -27.93 21.06 14.37
N SER A 744 -27.77 20.27 15.44
CA SER A 744 -28.68 20.30 16.57
C SER A 744 -28.59 21.65 17.33
N PRO A 745 -29.70 22.36 17.58
CA PRO A 745 -29.69 23.67 18.24
C PRO A 745 -29.11 23.66 19.67
N ALA A 746 -29.01 22.48 20.29
CA ALA A 746 -28.49 22.30 21.64
C ALA A 746 -26.97 22.44 21.77
N LEU A 747 -26.19 22.18 20.71
CA LEU A 747 -24.71 22.19 20.74
C LEU A 747 -24.10 23.47 20.13
N GLN A 748 -24.91 24.40 19.64
CA GLN A 748 -24.49 25.68 19.06
C GLN A 748 -23.55 26.53 19.96
N PRO A 749 -23.77 26.67 21.29
CA PRO A 749 -22.93 27.54 22.12
C PRO A 749 -21.55 26.93 22.45
N LEU A 750 -21.38 25.61 22.37
CA LEU A 750 -20.10 24.92 22.62
C LEU A 750 -19.22 24.80 21.36
N ARG A 751 -19.75 25.14 20.18
CA ARG A 751 -19.11 24.96 18.87
C ARG A 751 -17.88 25.84 18.65
N LYS A 752 -18.04 27.15 18.86
CA LYS A 752 -16.98 28.14 18.66
C LYS A 752 -15.77 27.90 19.56
N PRO A 753 -15.90 27.66 20.88
CA PRO A 753 -14.73 27.45 21.73
C PRO A 753 -13.99 26.16 21.39
N LEU A 754 -14.70 25.06 21.07
CA LEU A 754 -14.06 23.78 20.75
C LEU A 754 -13.30 23.82 19.42
N HIS A 755 -13.91 24.37 18.37
CA HIS A 755 -13.26 24.49 17.06
C HIS A 755 -12.05 25.44 17.12
N ASN A 756 -12.17 26.57 17.84
CA ASN A 756 -11.06 27.49 18.04
C ASN A 756 -9.94 26.87 18.88
N ALA A 757 -10.27 26.04 19.87
CA ALA A 757 -9.29 25.30 20.66
C ALA A 757 -8.54 24.25 19.81
N VAL A 758 -9.23 23.52 18.93
CA VAL A 758 -8.61 22.56 18.00
C VAL A 758 -7.70 23.27 17.00
N ARG A 759 -8.16 24.39 16.43
CA ARG A 759 -7.35 25.23 15.53
C ARG A 759 -6.12 25.80 16.24
N LEU A 760 -6.26 26.20 17.51
CA LEU A 760 -5.15 26.71 18.31
C LEU A 760 -4.15 25.60 18.58
N ALA A 761 -4.62 24.41 18.96
CA ALA A 761 -3.78 23.24 19.16
C ALA A 761 -3.01 22.84 17.89
N SER A 762 -3.64 22.90 16.71
CA SER A 762 -2.96 22.62 15.44
C SER A 762 -1.93 23.69 15.08
N ALA A 763 -2.25 24.98 15.28
CA ALA A 763 -1.33 26.07 15.00
C ALA A 763 -0.13 26.05 15.95
N THR A 764 -0.37 25.83 17.25
CA THR A 764 0.65 25.66 18.28
C THR A 764 1.57 24.47 18.00
N ARG A 765 1.04 23.37 17.44
CA ARG A 765 1.87 22.23 17.03
C ARG A 765 2.86 22.59 15.90
N THR A 766 2.45 23.44 14.97
CA THR A 766 3.33 23.91 13.89
C THR A 766 4.45 24.81 14.45
N GLU A 767 4.13 25.69 15.40
CA GLU A 767 5.15 26.51 16.08
C GLU A 767 6.15 25.68 16.90
N LEU A 768 5.70 24.56 17.49
CA LEU A 768 6.59 23.58 18.14
C LEU A 768 7.54 22.85 17.16
N ALA A 769 7.34 22.97 15.85
CA ALA A 769 8.24 22.43 14.83
C ALA A 769 9.31 23.43 14.36
N ASP A 770 9.38 24.63 14.96
CA ASP A 770 10.44 25.62 14.69
C ASP A 770 11.83 24.99 14.86
N PRO A 771 12.81 25.26 13.96
CA PRO A 771 14.17 24.72 14.04
C PRO A 771 14.88 24.90 15.40
N LEU A 772 14.49 25.86 16.23
CA LEU A 772 15.06 26.05 17.58
C LEU A 772 14.40 25.15 18.65
N THR A 773 13.18 24.68 18.42
CA THR A 773 12.40 23.88 19.37
C THR A 773 13.04 22.51 19.66
N PRO A 774 13.55 21.75 18.68
CA PRO A 774 14.26 20.49 18.94
C PRO A 774 15.49 20.68 19.84
N ILE A 775 16.25 21.77 19.67
CA ILE A 775 17.44 22.06 20.48
C ILE A 775 17.05 22.31 21.94
N LEU A 776 16.04 23.15 22.17
CA LEU A 776 15.51 23.44 23.50
C LEU A 776 14.84 22.22 24.14
N ALA A 777 14.16 21.40 23.35
CA ALA A 777 13.55 20.15 23.79
C ALA A 777 14.62 19.15 24.28
N VAL A 778 15.73 19.03 23.56
CA VAL A 778 16.89 18.21 23.97
C VAL A 778 17.48 18.74 25.28
N GLY A 779 17.62 20.06 25.44
CA GLY A 779 18.07 20.67 26.69
C GLY A 779 17.11 20.41 27.87
N ALA A 780 15.80 20.56 27.65
CA ALA A 780 14.79 20.25 28.67
C ALA A 780 14.79 18.77 29.06
N ALA A 781 14.92 17.87 28.08
CA ALA A 781 15.03 16.44 28.32
C ALA A 781 16.31 16.11 29.09
N ALA A 782 17.45 16.71 28.74
CA ALA A 782 18.70 16.56 29.48
C ALA A 782 18.54 17.01 30.93
N SER A 783 17.96 18.19 31.20
CA SER A 783 17.70 18.68 32.57
C SER A 783 16.76 17.75 33.37
N ALA A 784 15.72 17.20 32.73
CA ALA A 784 14.80 16.26 33.37
C ALA A 784 15.50 14.94 33.73
N ILE A 785 16.38 14.47 32.84
CA ILE A 785 17.13 13.24 33.02
C ILE A 785 18.22 13.41 34.08
N VAL A 786 18.88 14.57 34.15
CA VAL A 786 19.82 14.97 35.20
C VAL A 786 19.11 15.15 36.56
N GLY A 787 17.79 15.35 36.57
CA GLY A 787 16.97 15.38 37.79
C GLY A 787 16.63 16.77 38.28
N SER A 788 16.98 17.79 37.49
CA SER A 788 16.44 19.13 37.67
C SER A 788 15.06 19.21 37.03
N ASN A 789 14.07 18.69 37.75
CA ASN A 789 12.67 18.77 37.34
C ASN A 789 12.21 20.23 37.18
N ILE A 790 12.81 21.15 37.94
CA ILE A 790 12.48 22.58 37.88
C ILE A 790 12.99 23.18 36.58
N ASP A 791 14.26 22.96 36.21
CA ASP A 791 14.82 23.53 34.98
C ASP A 791 14.16 22.95 33.74
N ALA A 792 13.88 21.64 33.74
CA ALA A 792 13.13 21.01 32.67
C ALA A 792 11.72 21.60 32.52
N LEU A 793 11.03 21.83 33.64
CA LEU A 793 9.68 22.40 33.65
C LEU A 793 9.69 23.88 33.24
N LEU A 794 10.74 24.63 33.57
CA LEU A 794 10.93 26.01 33.13
C LEU A 794 11.14 26.08 31.61
N VAL A 795 12.05 25.27 31.06
CA VAL A 795 12.30 25.25 29.61
C VAL A 795 11.06 24.76 28.86
N ALA A 796 10.43 23.66 29.29
CA ALA A 796 9.19 23.16 28.70
C ALA A 796 8.04 24.18 28.82
N GLY A 797 7.97 24.90 29.94
CA GLY A 797 6.98 25.95 30.18
C GLY A 797 7.15 27.12 29.22
N VAL A 798 8.36 27.65 29.08
CA VAL A 798 8.67 28.75 28.14
C VAL A 798 8.38 28.35 26.70
N MET A 799 8.77 27.14 26.28
CA MET A 799 8.46 26.62 24.94
C MET A 799 6.95 26.51 24.71
N THR A 800 6.21 26.00 25.68
CA THR A 800 4.75 25.86 25.60
C THR A 800 4.07 27.21 25.48
N VAL A 801 4.47 28.19 26.31
CA VAL A 801 3.94 29.56 26.26
C VAL A 801 4.26 30.22 24.92
N ASN A 802 5.49 30.08 24.42
CA ASN A 802 5.90 30.66 23.14
C ASN A 802 5.09 30.06 21.99
N ALA A 803 4.94 28.74 21.95
CA ALA A 803 4.16 28.06 20.92
C ALA A 803 2.65 28.36 20.98
N ILE A 804 2.07 28.50 22.18
CA ILE A 804 0.68 28.94 22.34
C ILE A 804 0.53 30.38 21.84
N THR A 805 1.48 31.25 22.17
CA THR A 805 1.46 32.66 21.75
C THR A 805 1.59 32.79 20.24
N GLY A 806 2.56 32.10 19.63
CA GLY A 806 2.71 32.04 18.16
C GLY A 806 1.49 31.45 17.48
N GLY A 807 0.96 30.33 17.99
CA GLY A 807 -0.26 29.70 17.46
C GLY A 807 -1.47 30.63 17.53
N ALA A 808 -1.63 31.38 18.62
CA ALA A 808 -2.70 32.37 18.77
C ALA A 808 -2.52 33.57 17.83
N GLN A 809 -1.30 34.05 17.63
CA GLN A 809 -0.99 35.13 16.67
C GLN A 809 -1.31 34.69 15.24
N ARG A 810 -0.90 33.47 14.87
CA ARG A 810 -1.18 32.88 13.56
C ARG A 810 -2.67 32.73 13.30
N LEU A 811 -3.43 32.24 14.28
CA LEU A 811 -4.88 32.15 14.15
C LEU A 811 -5.57 33.50 13.97
N ARG A 812 -5.10 34.55 14.67
CA ARG A 812 -5.65 35.91 14.49
C ARG A 812 -5.39 36.44 13.08
N ALA A 813 -4.21 36.16 12.53
CA ALA A 813 -3.87 36.53 11.17
C ALA A 813 -4.72 35.75 10.14
N GLU A 814 -4.87 34.44 10.33
CA GLU A 814 -5.70 33.59 9.46
C GLU A 814 -7.19 33.93 9.55
N SER A 815 -7.70 34.30 10.74
CA SER A 815 -9.11 34.71 10.87
C SER A 815 -9.38 36.05 10.19
N ALA A 816 -8.45 36.99 10.29
CA ALA A 816 -8.55 38.27 9.59
C ALA A 816 -8.49 38.08 8.06
N ALA A 817 -7.67 37.14 7.59
CA ALA A 817 -7.65 36.76 6.17
C ALA A 817 -8.93 36.03 5.75
N ALA A 818 -9.39 35.05 6.52
CA ALA A 818 -10.59 34.27 6.21
C ALA A 818 -11.86 35.13 6.20
N GLU A 819 -11.94 36.16 7.06
CA GLU A 819 -13.06 37.12 7.07
C GLU A 819 -13.12 37.95 5.79
N LEU A 820 -11.96 38.26 5.18
CA LEU A 820 -11.89 38.92 3.86
C LEU A 820 -12.29 37.99 2.70
N PHE A 821 -12.14 36.67 2.86
CA PHE A 821 -12.50 35.67 1.82
C PHE A 821 -13.88 35.03 2.01
N ALA A 822 -14.52 35.18 3.17
CA ALA A 822 -15.80 34.56 3.51
C ALA A 822 -17.03 35.23 2.87
N GLU A 823 -16.86 36.33 2.13
CA GLU A 823 -17.95 37.12 1.54
C GLU A 823 -18.51 36.59 0.21
N GLN A 824 -18.03 35.47 -0.34
CA GLN A 824 -18.51 34.94 -1.63
C GLN A 824 -19.14 33.55 -1.54
N ASP A 825 -20.29 33.40 -0.89
CA ASP A 825 -21.14 32.23 -1.11
C ASP A 825 -22.09 32.50 -2.28
N GLN A 826 -21.72 31.99 -3.45
CA GLN A 826 -22.46 32.21 -4.69
C GLN A 826 -23.79 31.45 -4.69
N LEU A 827 -24.89 32.17 -4.97
CA LEU A 827 -26.24 31.60 -5.09
C LEU A 827 -26.58 31.35 -6.56
N VAL A 828 -27.20 30.21 -6.86
CA VAL A 828 -27.57 29.78 -8.21
C VAL A 828 -29.04 29.36 -8.28
N ARG A 829 -29.69 29.62 -9.43
CA ARG A 829 -31.03 29.12 -9.75
C ARG A 829 -30.94 27.69 -10.30
N ARG A 830 -31.41 26.71 -9.53
CA ARG A 830 -31.58 25.32 -9.98
C ARG A 830 -33.00 25.08 -10.46
N VAL A 831 -33.15 24.48 -11.64
CA VAL A 831 -34.45 24.13 -12.23
C VAL A 831 -35.08 22.95 -11.47
N VAL A 832 -36.36 23.07 -11.12
CA VAL A 832 -37.09 22.02 -10.38
C VAL A 832 -37.79 21.10 -11.38
N VAL A 833 -37.26 19.88 -11.54
CA VAL A 833 -37.80 18.87 -12.46
C VAL A 833 -38.71 17.86 -11.73
N PRO A 834 -39.88 17.46 -12.27
CA PRO A 834 -40.78 16.50 -11.61
C PRO A 834 -40.17 15.09 -11.43
N ALA A 835 -40.30 14.53 -10.23
CA ALA A 835 -39.66 13.26 -9.85
C ALA A 835 -40.25 11.99 -10.50
N VAL A 836 -41.39 12.05 -11.20
CA VAL A 836 -42.16 10.84 -11.64
C VAL A 836 -42.19 10.64 -13.16
N ALA A 837 -41.26 11.23 -13.92
CA ALA A 837 -41.18 11.11 -15.38
C ALA A 837 -39.98 10.26 -15.85
N THR A 838 -40.07 9.68 -17.05
CA THR A 838 -38.94 9.05 -17.76
C THR A 838 -37.85 10.08 -18.05
N THR A 839 -36.60 9.66 -18.24
CA THR A 839 -35.44 10.55 -18.45
C THR A 839 -35.66 11.57 -19.57
N ARG A 840 -36.18 11.13 -20.72
CA ARG A 840 -36.52 12.02 -21.86
C ARG A 840 -37.56 13.08 -21.48
N ARG A 841 -38.65 12.68 -20.82
CA ARG A 841 -39.70 13.62 -20.33
C ARG A 841 -39.19 14.57 -19.26
N ARG A 842 -38.23 14.16 -18.43
CA ARG A 842 -37.60 15.03 -17.43
C ARG A 842 -36.74 16.09 -18.07
N LEU A 843 -35.95 15.75 -19.09
CA LEU A 843 -35.15 16.72 -19.81
C LEU A 843 -36.02 17.70 -20.60
N GLU A 844 -37.07 17.20 -21.26
CA GLU A 844 -38.05 18.05 -21.96
C GLU A 844 -38.76 19.01 -20.98
N ALA A 845 -39.15 18.51 -19.80
CA ALA A 845 -39.65 19.36 -18.73
C ALA A 845 -38.57 20.35 -18.25
N ALA A 846 -37.30 19.96 -18.17
CA ALA A 846 -36.21 20.84 -17.81
C ALA A 846 -35.94 21.91 -18.87
N ARG A 847 -36.21 21.68 -20.17
CA ARG A 847 -36.14 22.73 -21.21
C ARG A 847 -37.20 23.81 -21.01
N HIS A 848 -38.43 23.43 -20.64
CA HIS A 848 -39.56 24.36 -20.56
C HIS A 848 -40.00 24.73 -19.13
N ALA A 849 -39.31 24.25 -18.10
CA ALA A 849 -39.68 24.51 -16.71
C ALA A 849 -39.51 26.01 -16.35
N THR A 850 -40.55 26.55 -15.71
CA THR A 850 -40.58 27.91 -15.16
C THR A 850 -40.24 27.97 -13.67
N ARG A 851 -40.21 26.82 -12.98
CA ARG A 851 -39.94 26.77 -11.53
C ARG A 851 -38.46 26.54 -11.26
N THR A 852 -37.82 27.53 -10.62
CA THR A 852 -36.43 27.43 -10.12
C THR A 852 -36.40 27.52 -8.59
N ALA A 853 -35.33 27.00 -7.98
CA ALA A 853 -35.03 27.11 -6.56
C ALA A 853 -33.62 27.67 -6.40
N THR A 854 -33.47 28.72 -5.59
CA THR A 854 -32.17 29.31 -5.26
C THR A 854 -31.44 28.42 -4.27
N VAL A 855 -30.24 27.96 -4.63
CA VAL A 855 -29.39 27.10 -3.81
C VAL A 855 -27.96 27.65 -3.78
N SER A 856 -27.16 27.25 -2.78
CA SER A 856 -25.71 27.58 -2.76
C SER A 856 -25.00 26.76 -3.84
N ALA A 857 -24.02 27.34 -4.54
CA ALA A 857 -23.20 26.64 -5.53
C ALA A 857 -22.57 25.35 -4.97
N LYS A 858 -22.18 25.35 -3.68
CA LYS A 858 -21.63 24.19 -2.97
C LYS A 858 -22.60 23.01 -2.82
N SER A 859 -23.89 23.22 -3.07
CA SER A 859 -24.93 22.20 -2.99
C SER A 859 -25.33 21.60 -4.34
N LEU A 860 -24.76 22.11 -5.44
CA LEU A 860 -24.95 21.56 -6.79
C LEU A 860 -24.37 20.15 -6.86
N ARG A 861 -25.02 19.32 -7.69
CA ARG A 861 -24.58 17.95 -8.00
C ARG A 861 -24.56 17.75 -9.51
N PRO A 862 -23.68 16.89 -10.05
CA PRO A 862 -23.80 16.45 -11.44
C PRO A 862 -25.22 15.95 -11.74
N GLY A 863 -25.78 16.40 -12.87
CA GLY A 863 -27.17 16.15 -13.29
C GLY A 863 -28.17 17.22 -12.85
N ASP A 864 -27.82 18.13 -11.94
CA ASP A 864 -28.66 19.31 -11.66
C ASP A 864 -28.70 20.22 -12.89
N VAL A 865 -29.88 20.77 -13.20
CA VAL A 865 -30.03 21.74 -14.29
C VAL A 865 -30.04 23.15 -13.69
N ILE A 866 -29.15 24.01 -14.17
CA ILE A 866 -28.99 25.40 -13.71
C ILE A 866 -29.48 26.37 -14.78
N ASP A 867 -30.02 27.50 -14.32
CA ASP A 867 -30.62 28.56 -15.15
C ASP A 867 -29.84 29.86 -14.94
N LEU A 868 -29.07 30.26 -15.93
CA LEU A 868 -28.10 31.35 -15.85
C LEU A 868 -28.46 32.47 -16.82
N ALA A 869 -28.22 33.72 -16.44
CA ALA A 869 -28.47 34.88 -17.29
C ALA A 869 -27.43 35.98 -17.05
N ALA A 870 -27.09 36.76 -18.06
CA ALA A 870 -26.14 37.85 -17.91
C ALA A 870 -26.63 38.93 -16.91
N PRO A 871 -25.77 39.50 -16.04
CA PRO A 871 -24.39 39.11 -15.76
C PRO A 871 -24.31 38.13 -14.56
N GLU A 872 -23.90 36.89 -14.81
CA GLU A 872 -23.74 35.87 -13.75
C GLU A 872 -22.44 35.09 -13.96
N VAL A 873 -21.78 34.75 -12.86
CA VAL A 873 -20.63 33.84 -12.86
C VAL A 873 -21.15 32.41 -12.95
N VAL A 874 -20.50 31.58 -13.75
CA VAL A 874 -20.82 30.16 -13.88
C VAL A 874 -20.35 29.41 -12.62
N PRO A 875 -21.23 28.73 -11.87
CA PRO A 875 -20.91 28.15 -10.56
C PRO A 875 -20.30 26.74 -10.62
N ALA A 876 -20.31 26.09 -11.79
CA ALA A 876 -19.90 24.70 -11.99
C ALA A 876 -19.68 24.45 -13.49
N ASP A 877 -18.88 23.44 -13.85
CA ASP A 877 -18.79 23.02 -15.25
C ASP A 877 -20.11 22.38 -15.68
N ALA A 878 -20.67 22.82 -16.80
CA ALA A 878 -22.00 22.41 -17.25
C ALA A 878 -22.09 22.28 -18.78
N ARG A 879 -22.86 21.28 -19.24
CA ARG A 879 -23.20 21.06 -20.65
C ARG A 879 -24.43 21.88 -21.01
N LEU A 880 -24.35 22.68 -22.07
CA LEU A 880 -25.47 23.51 -22.50
C LEU A 880 -26.67 22.67 -22.95
N LEU A 881 -27.86 23.10 -22.50
CA LEU A 881 -29.14 22.54 -22.90
C LEU A 881 -29.94 23.54 -23.74
N ILE A 882 -29.84 24.83 -23.38
CA ILE A 882 -30.42 25.97 -24.09
C ILE A 882 -29.37 27.09 -24.05
N ALA A 883 -29.16 27.74 -25.19
CA ALA A 883 -28.33 28.94 -25.32
C ALA A 883 -29.09 29.95 -26.19
N GLU A 884 -29.34 31.15 -25.66
CA GLU A 884 -30.00 32.26 -26.36
C GLU A 884 -29.08 33.49 -26.32
N ASP A 885 -28.51 33.87 -27.47
CA ASP A 885 -27.56 34.98 -27.62
C ASP A 885 -26.44 34.96 -26.56
N LEU A 886 -25.90 33.76 -26.29
CA LEU A 886 -25.05 33.48 -25.13
C LEU A 886 -23.57 33.75 -25.44
N GLU A 887 -23.02 34.76 -24.78
CA GLU A 887 -21.59 35.10 -24.81
C GLU A 887 -20.97 34.94 -23.42
N VAL A 888 -19.81 34.29 -23.32
CA VAL A 888 -19.15 33.99 -22.05
C VAL A 888 -17.69 34.45 -22.07
N ASP A 889 -17.29 35.18 -21.03
CA ASP A 889 -15.89 35.53 -20.75
C ASP A 889 -15.22 34.39 -19.99
N GLU A 890 -14.30 33.71 -20.69
CA GLU A 890 -13.53 32.57 -20.19
C GLU A 890 -12.06 32.93 -19.88
N SER A 891 -11.77 34.23 -19.77
CA SER A 891 -10.40 34.75 -19.55
C SER A 891 -9.72 34.19 -18.31
N LEU A 892 -10.48 33.78 -17.29
CA LEU A 892 -9.95 33.13 -16.09
C LEU A 892 -9.38 31.72 -16.36
N LEU A 893 -9.88 31.02 -17.37
CA LEU A 893 -9.46 29.66 -17.70
C LEU A 893 -8.50 29.62 -18.89
N THR A 894 -8.81 30.36 -19.97
CA THR A 894 -8.04 30.33 -21.22
C THR A 894 -6.98 31.43 -21.29
N GLY A 895 -7.14 32.51 -20.52
CA GLY A 895 -6.32 33.71 -20.63
C GLY A 895 -6.72 34.63 -21.80
N GLU A 896 -7.72 34.25 -22.60
CA GLU A 896 -8.20 35.06 -23.72
C GLU A 896 -9.30 36.02 -23.25
N SER A 897 -9.17 37.31 -23.58
CA SER A 897 -10.06 38.37 -23.06
C SER A 897 -11.30 38.63 -23.92
N LEU A 898 -11.49 37.91 -25.02
CA LEU A 898 -12.65 38.06 -25.89
C LEU A 898 -13.75 37.09 -25.44
N PRO A 899 -15.01 37.55 -25.31
CA PRO A 899 -16.14 36.66 -25.06
C PRO A 899 -16.27 35.62 -26.18
N VAL A 900 -16.59 34.39 -25.81
CA VAL A 900 -16.79 33.25 -26.71
C VAL A 900 -18.29 33.02 -26.89
N ASP A 901 -18.73 32.90 -28.15
CA ASP A 901 -20.10 32.50 -28.50
C ASP A 901 -20.34 31.04 -28.15
N LYS A 902 -21.49 30.76 -27.55
CA LYS A 902 -21.84 29.42 -27.06
C LYS A 902 -23.02 28.81 -27.83
N GLN A 903 -22.97 27.50 -28.05
CA GLN A 903 -23.98 26.74 -28.81
C GLN A 903 -24.46 25.49 -28.07
N VAL A 904 -25.58 24.88 -28.48
CA VAL A 904 -26.10 23.65 -27.86
C VAL A 904 -25.56 22.40 -28.54
N ASP A 905 -25.34 22.44 -29.85
CA ASP A 905 -24.97 21.26 -30.63
C ASP A 905 -23.62 20.69 -30.18
N PRO A 906 -23.45 19.35 -30.19
CA PRO A 906 -22.17 18.72 -29.91
C PRO A 906 -21.06 19.31 -30.79
N VAL A 907 -19.85 19.34 -30.25
CA VAL A 907 -18.66 19.75 -31.01
C VAL A 907 -17.65 18.62 -31.00
N ALA A 908 -16.81 18.58 -32.04
CA ALA A 908 -15.80 17.53 -32.20
C ALA A 908 -14.97 17.34 -30.93
N VAL A 909 -14.54 16.10 -30.66
CA VAL A 909 -13.79 15.73 -29.45
C VAL A 909 -12.55 16.62 -29.23
N ASN A 910 -11.88 17.03 -30.32
CA ASN A 910 -10.66 17.83 -30.32
C ASN A 910 -10.89 19.34 -30.48
N ASP A 911 -12.15 19.80 -30.44
CA ASP A 911 -12.48 21.22 -30.53
C ASP A 911 -11.89 21.96 -29.31
N PRO A 912 -11.03 22.97 -29.51
CA PRO A 912 -10.38 23.71 -28.42
C PRO A 912 -11.35 24.64 -27.69
N ASP A 913 -12.36 25.18 -28.38
CA ASP A 913 -13.26 26.21 -27.88
C ASP A 913 -14.40 25.61 -27.04
N ARG A 914 -14.74 24.34 -27.30
CA ARG A 914 -15.75 23.57 -26.56
C ARG A 914 -17.02 24.41 -26.34
N ALA A 915 -17.50 25.04 -27.42
CA ALA A 915 -18.58 26.02 -27.40
C ALA A 915 -19.90 25.49 -26.80
N SER A 916 -20.03 24.16 -26.67
CA SER A 916 -21.15 23.47 -26.06
C SER A 916 -21.11 23.37 -24.52
N MET A 917 -20.07 23.93 -23.89
CA MET A 917 -19.79 23.88 -22.45
C MET A 917 -19.73 25.26 -21.79
N LEU A 918 -20.05 25.28 -20.49
CA LEU A 918 -19.78 26.36 -19.54
C LEU A 918 -18.79 25.88 -18.47
N PHE A 919 -17.83 26.73 -18.07
CA PHE A 919 -16.80 26.39 -17.09
C PHE A 919 -16.93 27.19 -15.79
N GLU A 920 -16.66 26.56 -14.64
CA GLU A 920 -16.69 27.24 -13.33
C GLU A 920 -15.76 28.46 -13.31
N GLY A 921 -16.29 29.60 -12.86
CA GLY A 921 -15.54 30.85 -12.74
C GLY A 921 -15.64 31.75 -13.97
N SER A 922 -16.05 31.24 -15.14
CA SER A 922 -16.35 32.07 -16.31
C SER A 922 -17.55 32.99 -16.05
N THR A 923 -17.63 34.12 -16.75
CA THR A 923 -18.72 35.10 -16.56
C THR A 923 -19.58 35.19 -17.80
N ILE A 924 -20.91 35.04 -17.65
CA ILE A 924 -21.86 35.27 -18.75
C ILE A 924 -21.93 36.77 -18.99
N VAL A 925 -21.52 37.20 -20.19
CA VAL A 925 -21.47 38.60 -20.61
C VAL A 925 -22.80 39.02 -21.24
N ALA A 926 -23.40 38.15 -22.03
CA ALA A 926 -24.69 38.37 -22.69
C ALA A 926 -25.50 37.06 -22.78
N GLY A 927 -26.82 37.19 -22.90
CA GLY A 927 -27.72 36.08 -23.17
C GLY A 927 -28.25 35.33 -21.95
N HIS A 928 -28.94 34.23 -22.25
CA HIS A 928 -29.52 33.28 -21.29
C HIS A 928 -29.05 31.86 -21.61
N ALA A 929 -28.79 31.08 -20.56
CA ALA A 929 -28.43 29.69 -20.67
C ALA A 929 -29.23 28.81 -19.71
N ARG A 930 -29.57 27.61 -20.18
CA ARG A 930 -29.88 26.48 -19.30
C ARG A 930 -28.85 25.40 -19.53
N ALA A 931 -28.26 24.88 -18.46
CA ALA A 931 -27.16 23.92 -18.58
C ALA A 931 -27.28 22.79 -17.54
N ILE A 932 -26.81 21.60 -17.91
CA ILE A 932 -26.75 20.42 -17.05
C ILE A 932 -25.38 20.40 -16.39
N VAL A 933 -25.32 20.44 -15.06
CA VAL A 933 -24.05 20.38 -14.31
C VAL A 933 -23.39 19.03 -14.59
N VAL A 934 -22.14 19.03 -15.05
CA VAL A 934 -21.34 17.82 -15.31
C VAL A 934 -20.22 17.63 -14.30
N ALA A 935 -19.68 18.71 -13.72
CA ALA A 935 -18.68 18.64 -12.66
C ALA A 935 -18.77 19.81 -11.66
N THR A 936 -18.38 19.57 -10.41
CA THR A 936 -18.46 20.55 -9.31
C THR A 936 -17.20 20.51 -8.44
N GLY A 937 -16.79 21.65 -7.86
CA GLY A 937 -15.67 21.73 -6.92
C GLY A 937 -14.35 21.23 -7.55
N VAL A 938 -13.63 20.33 -6.87
CA VAL A 938 -12.34 19.80 -7.36
C VAL A 938 -12.41 19.10 -8.73
N GLY A 939 -13.62 18.73 -9.17
CA GLY A 939 -13.84 18.11 -10.46
C GLY A 939 -13.94 19.09 -11.63
N THR A 940 -13.95 20.41 -11.42
CA THR A 940 -14.09 21.40 -12.51
C THR A 940 -12.76 21.67 -13.23
N ALA A 941 -12.83 22.17 -14.46
CA ALA A 941 -11.68 22.51 -15.28
C ALA A 941 -10.77 23.53 -14.58
N ALA A 942 -11.37 24.56 -13.96
CA ALA A 942 -10.64 25.58 -13.21
C ALA A 942 -9.85 24.98 -12.03
N HIS A 943 -10.48 24.13 -11.22
CA HIS A 943 -9.79 23.49 -10.09
C HIS A 943 -8.72 22.48 -10.52
N ARG A 944 -8.95 21.75 -11.63
CA ARG A 944 -7.93 20.87 -12.21
C ARG A 944 -6.71 21.67 -12.70
N ALA A 945 -6.94 22.81 -13.35
CA ALA A 945 -5.88 23.70 -13.81
C ALA A 945 -5.08 24.30 -12.64
N ILE A 946 -5.75 24.81 -11.60
CA ILE A 946 -5.10 25.34 -10.40
C ILE A 946 -4.27 24.26 -9.70
N SER A 947 -4.80 23.04 -9.57
CA SER A 947 -4.08 21.91 -8.96
C SER A 947 -2.83 21.54 -9.76
N ALA A 948 -2.90 21.60 -11.10
CA ALA A 948 -1.75 21.34 -11.96
C ALA A 948 -0.64 22.42 -11.83
N VAL A 949 -1.02 23.68 -11.60
CA VAL A 949 -0.07 24.81 -11.48
C VAL A 949 0.50 24.93 -10.06
N ALA A 950 -0.31 24.71 -9.02
CA ALA A 950 0.16 24.76 -7.63
C ALA A 950 1.22 23.69 -7.31
N ASP A 951 1.25 22.61 -8.09
CA ASP A 951 2.22 21.52 -7.99
C ASP A 951 3.53 21.79 -8.75
N VAL A 952 3.62 22.88 -9.53
CA VAL A 952 4.90 23.41 -10.03
C VAL A 952 5.49 24.28 -8.94
N GLU A 953 6.02 23.66 -7.88
CA GLU A 953 6.92 24.38 -6.97
C GLU A 953 8.10 24.91 -7.78
N THR A 954 8.09 26.23 -7.94
CA THR A 954 9.22 27.14 -8.14
C THR A 954 10.54 26.40 -8.29
N ALA A 955 10.96 26.15 -9.53
CA ALA A 955 12.34 25.85 -9.84
C ALA A 955 13.19 26.88 -9.09
N ALA A 956 13.97 26.38 -8.13
CA ALA A 956 14.75 27.18 -7.20
C ALA A 956 15.41 28.34 -7.95
N GLY A 957 15.18 29.55 -7.43
CA GLY A 957 15.80 30.75 -7.94
C GLY A 957 17.29 30.53 -8.14
N ILE A 958 17.77 31.06 -9.26
CA ILE A 958 19.18 31.35 -9.49
C ILE A 958 19.68 32.10 -8.23
N GLN A 959 20.58 31.46 -7.48
CA GLN A 959 21.51 32.14 -6.58
C GLN A 959 22.89 32.14 -7.22
#